data_AF-A0A1M3HA07-F1
#
_entry.id   AF-A0A1M3HA07-F1
#
_cell.length_a   1.000
_cell.length_b   1.000
_cell.length_c   1.000
_cell.angle_alpha   90.00
_cell.angle_beta   90.00
_cell.angle_gamma   90.00
#
_symmetry.space_group_name_H-M   'P 1'
#
loop_
_entity.id
_entity.type
_entity.pdbx_description
1 polymer ?
#
loop_
_entity_poly.entity_id
_entity_poly.type
_entity_poly.pdbx_seq_one_letter_code
_entity_poly.pdbx_strand_id
1 'polypeptide(L)'
;MPVKKIAFDPRYFQLCFQLVFMSYGLLWLGWTAEWDHYFFSIAGALIFNYLAEGVRQKKWPGLAAWRSWGLSALVSAMSLCLLLKTGHWYTSLLAAGLTVTSKYIIRIRGKHIFNPSAFGIVATLLLSKDAWLSPGQWGSDIVLFFFTIVVGTIVVTRVQKLDTSLAFLLTFFFLTWWRQVYALGWPMDHFLYSITTGSLLIFAFFMISDPRTSPDHPAGRVLWASLIAVISFYLAAYEWKYNTSIWVMVAVAPLVPVLDRIFKARPFKWSSDPLPLLPASGREDRRTSPREDMRGRMRRAAAVVILVTMISHDAAAFCGFYVSKADGTLKNKTSQVIIVHDGERNTITMYNDFKGDLKDFAMVVPVPVVLGKKDIKVVDQKIFQTLNDYSQPRLVEYYDNDPCNPILYELQGRVAGVQMNDVVVTGYGTVKKKDLGVKIEAKYLVGEYDILILSAKESQGLKTWLIGNGYKIPEGAEEVLDPYIKSNLKFFVVKVNEEEKKKLPGNFLRPIQISFESPRFMLPIRLGMANSDGDQDMIVYAFSKKGRIECANYRTVSLPTGKNIPLFVQNNFSNFYSNLFQHQWKMEGKSVAMLEYAWDVSPKSYLKCDPCVAVAPSRQDLVQAGVWWVGGQQEDEEDLSENVHFTRLHFRYNRKAFPQDLLFQETANTENFQARYIITHPATGDLNCPAGKKYLDELKERRKDELEMLTHLTGKGAADWDLTRAEEGSPLPSEDSYAAAAMTLKEGGWNAHSYMLFGAAALLISLAFRPQKAAKRSKRAD
;
A
#
# COMPACT_ATOMS: atom_id res chain seq x y z
N MET A 1 -12.38 5.37 -55.39
CA MET A 1 -11.34 4.61 -54.64
C MET A 1 -12.01 3.88 -53.48
N PRO A 2 -11.64 2.63 -53.16
CA PRO A 2 -12.18 1.95 -51.98
C PRO A 2 -11.60 2.58 -50.69
N VAL A 3 -12.47 2.93 -49.75
CA VAL A 3 -12.05 3.40 -48.43
C VAL A 3 -11.37 2.24 -47.70
N LYS A 4 -10.06 2.34 -47.44
CA LYS A 4 -9.31 1.38 -46.63
C LYS A 4 -9.88 1.38 -45.21
N LYS A 5 -10.72 0.40 -44.90
CA LYS A 5 -11.28 0.18 -43.56
C LYS A 5 -10.13 -0.09 -42.58
N ILE A 6 -9.88 0.84 -41.67
CA ILE A 6 -8.85 0.69 -40.64
C ILE A 6 -9.40 -0.24 -39.55
N ALA A 7 -9.00 -1.51 -39.59
CA ALA A 7 -9.18 -2.41 -38.46
C ALA A 7 -8.13 -2.09 -37.40
N PHE A 8 -8.59 -1.82 -36.18
CA PHE A 8 -7.73 -1.49 -35.05
C PHE A 8 -7.31 -2.77 -34.32
N ASP A 9 -6.01 -2.94 -34.04
CA ASP A 9 -5.55 -4.12 -33.30
C ASP A 9 -5.96 -4.00 -31.82
N PRO A 10 -6.73 -4.96 -31.26
CA PRO A 10 -7.22 -4.89 -29.89
C PRO A 10 -6.10 -4.79 -28.84
N ARG A 11 -4.88 -5.23 -29.16
CA ARG A 11 -3.72 -5.13 -28.26
C ARG A 11 -3.26 -3.70 -28.05
N TYR A 12 -3.57 -2.76 -28.96
CA TYR A 12 -3.32 -1.33 -28.71
C TYR A 12 -4.20 -0.79 -27.58
N PHE A 13 -5.45 -1.24 -27.43
CA PHE A 13 -6.28 -0.85 -26.28
C PHE A 13 -5.66 -1.36 -24.97
N GLN A 14 -5.21 -2.62 -24.93
CA GLN A 14 -4.55 -3.19 -23.76
C GLN A 14 -3.27 -2.42 -23.41
N LEU A 15 -2.38 -2.23 -24.40
CA LEU A 15 -1.11 -1.53 -24.22
C LEU A 15 -1.31 -0.08 -23.79
N CYS A 16 -2.18 0.69 -24.46
CA CYS A 16 -2.46 2.08 -24.08
C CYS A 16 -3.10 2.17 -22.69
N PHE A 17 -3.99 1.25 -22.32
CA PHE A 17 -4.57 1.22 -20.98
C PHE A 17 -3.50 0.96 -19.92
N GLN A 18 -2.70 -0.10 -20.10
CA GLN A 18 -1.63 -0.46 -19.14
C GLN A 18 -0.58 0.66 -19.02
N LEU A 19 -0.20 1.30 -20.13
CA LEU A 19 0.69 2.46 -20.11
C LEU A 19 0.09 3.65 -19.36
N VAL A 20 -1.17 4.01 -19.59
CA VAL A 20 -1.83 5.11 -18.85
C VAL A 20 -1.95 4.77 -17.36
N PHE A 21 -2.27 3.51 -17.02
CA PHE A 21 -2.39 3.07 -15.62
C PHE A 21 -1.03 3.07 -14.89
N MET A 22 0.05 2.66 -15.58
CA MET A 22 1.43 2.70 -15.06
C MET A 22 1.96 4.14 -14.94
N SER A 23 1.77 4.97 -15.96
CA SER A 23 2.13 6.39 -15.92
C SER A 23 1.33 7.14 -14.85
N TYR A 24 0.09 6.74 -14.57
CA TYR A 24 -0.68 7.32 -13.46
C TYR A 24 -0.03 7.01 -12.11
N GLY A 25 0.37 5.75 -11.88
CA GLY A 25 1.12 5.35 -10.68
C GLY A 25 2.41 6.16 -10.49
N LEU A 26 3.23 6.25 -11.54
CA LEU A 26 4.54 6.92 -11.51
C LEU A 26 4.46 8.44 -11.35
N LEU A 27 3.52 9.11 -12.04
CA LEU A 27 3.47 10.58 -12.11
C LEU A 27 2.47 11.23 -11.14
N TRP A 28 1.47 10.50 -10.61
CA TRP A 28 0.46 11.03 -9.69
C TRP A 28 0.36 10.30 -8.35
N LEU A 29 0.76 9.02 -8.25
CA LEU A 29 0.72 8.26 -6.98
C LEU A 29 2.10 8.09 -6.32
N GLY A 30 3.11 8.84 -6.79
CA GLY A 30 4.44 8.90 -6.20
C GLY A 30 5.17 7.55 -6.17
N TRP A 31 4.83 6.62 -7.08
CA TRP A 31 5.47 5.30 -7.10
C TRP A 31 6.98 5.41 -7.27
N THR A 32 7.73 4.70 -6.43
CA THR A 32 9.17 4.46 -6.60
C THR A 32 9.41 3.80 -7.95
N ALA A 33 10.08 4.52 -8.86
CA ALA A 33 10.25 4.09 -10.23
C ALA A 33 11.32 2.99 -10.33
N GLU A 34 10.87 1.73 -10.38
CA GLU A 34 11.71 0.53 -10.49
C GLU A 34 12.25 0.37 -11.92
N TRP A 35 13.06 1.33 -12.38
CA TRP A 35 13.53 1.44 -13.76
C TRP A 35 14.22 0.16 -14.26
N ASP A 36 15.02 -0.50 -13.42
CA ASP A 36 15.63 -1.78 -13.75
C ASP A 36 14.57 -2.87 -13.98
N HIS A 37 13.61 -3.02 -13.06
CA HIS A 37 12.53 -4.00 -13.21
C HIS A 37 11.76 -3.78 -14.52
N TYR A 38 11.42 -2.53 -14.83
CA TYR A 38 10.70 -2.18 -16.06
C TYR A 38 11.56 -2.43 -17.31
N PHE A 39 12.80 -1.96 -17.32
CA PHE A 39 13.72 -2.12 -18.45
C PHE A 39 13.98 -3.59 -18.76
N PHE A 40 14.38 -4.38 -17.75
CA PHE A 40 14.72 -5.79 -17.94
C PHE A 40 13.47 -6.65 -18.24
N SER A 41 12.30 -6.33 -17.67
CA SER A 41 11.04 -7.01 -18.04
C SER A 41 10.64 -6.75 -19.49
N ILE A 42 10.76 -5.51 -19.98
CA ILE A 42 10.42 -5.14 -21.37
C ILE A 42 11.46 -5.70 -22.35
N ALA A 43 12.75 -5.44 -22.11
CA ALA A 43 13.84 -5.87 -22.98
C ALA A 43 13.91 -7.41 -23.04
N GLY A 44 13.86 -8.09 -21.89
CA GLY A 44 13.82 -9.55 -21.82
C GLY A 44 12.62 -10.13 -22.58
N ALA A 45 11.41 -9.61 -22.33
CA ALA A 45 10.20 -10.12 -23.01
C ALA A 45 10.24 -9.91 -24.52
N LEU A 46 10.83 -8.81 -25.00
CA LEU A 46 11.04 -8.57 -26.43
C LEU A 46 12.10 -9.51 -27.03
N ILE A 47 13.26 -9.62 -26.39
CA ILE A 47 14.41 -10.43 -26.86
C ILE A 47 14.04 -11.92 -26.86
N PHE A 48 13.54 -12.47 -25.76
CA PHE A 48 13.17 -13.89 -25.69
C PHE A 48 12.07 -14.24 -26.69
N ASN A 49 11.10 -13.34 -26.91
CA ASN A 49 10.00 -13.56 -27.85
C ASN A 49 10.44 -13.43 -29.33
N TYR A 50 11.42 -12.56 -29.62
CA TYR A 50 12.11 -12.52 -30.92
C TYR A 50 12.89 -13.82 -31.18
N LEU A 51 13.68 -14.28 -30.20
CA LEU A 51 14.44 -15.53 -30.28
C LEU A 51 13.52 -16.74 -30.48
N ALA A 52 12.46 -16.86 -29.66
CA ALA A 52 11.51 -17.96 -29.74
C ALA A 52 10.75 -18.00 -31.08
N GLU A 53 10.35 -16.85 -31.63
CA GLU A 53 9.70 -16.80 -32.95
C GLU A 53 10.70 -17.06 -34.10
N GLY A 54 11.96 -16.59 -33.97
CA GLY A 54 13.03 -16.86 -34.94
C GLY A 54 13.36 -18.36 -35.06
N VAL A 55 13.55 -19.03 -33.92
CA VAL A 55 13.74 -20.49 -33.85
C VAL A 55 12.53 -21.23 -34.42
N ARG A 56 11.30 -20.83 -34.01
CA ARG A 56 10.05 -21.45 -34.46
C ARG A 56 9.82 -21.33 -35.97
N GLN A 57 10.15 -20.20 -36.58
CA GLN A 57 10.01 -19.97 -38.02
C GLN A 57 11.22 -20.47 -38.83
N LYS A 58 12.29 -20.94 -38.16
CA LYS A 58 13.63 -21.18 -38.74
C LYS A 58 14.17 -19.97 -39.54
N LYS A 59 13.72 -18.77 -39.19
CA LYS A 59 14.04 -17.51 -39.87
C LYS A 59 13.80 -16.33 -38.95
N TRP A 60 14.77 -15.42 -38.89
CA TRP A 60 14.69 -14.19 -38.10
C TRP A 60 13.57 -13.25 -38.61
N PRO A 61 12.60 -12.86 -37.74
CA PRO A 61 11.47 -12.04 -38.17
C PRO A 61 11.89 -10.56 -38.32
N GLY A 62 11.85 -10.03 -39.54
CA GLY A 62 12.14 -8.63 -39.80
C GLY A 62 11.12 -7.64 -39.22
N LEU A 63 11.46 -6.35 -39.21
CA LEU A 63 10.65 -5.26 -38.64
C LEU A 63 9.17 -5.26 -39.07
N ALA A 64 8.86 -5.63 -40.31
CA ALA A 64 7.48 -5.74 -40.80
C ALA A 64 6.62 -6.74 -40.01
N ALA A 65 7.23 -7.74 -39.37
CA ALA A 65 6.56 -8.72 -38.53
C ALA A 65 6.28 -8.22 -37.10
N TRP A 66 6.79 -7.05 -36.68
CA TRP A 66 6.63 -6.51 -35.31
C TRP A 66 5.19 -6.53 -34.79
N ARG A 67 4.21 -6.24 -35.66
CA ARG A 67 2.78 -6.29 -35.30
C ARG A 67 2.28 -7.68 -34.92
N SER A 68 2.87 -8.78 -35.40
CA SER A 68 2.46 -10.12 -34.99
C SER A 68 3.03 -10.47 -33.61
N TRP A 69 4.34 -10.35 -33.42
CA TRP A 69 5.06 -10.83 -32.23
C TRP A 69 5.28 -9.77 -31.14
N GLY A 70 5.72 -8.57 -31.50
CA GLY A 70 6.17 -7.51 -30.56
C GLY A 70 5.04 -6.96 -29.71
N LEU A 71 3.89 -6.63 -30.31
CA LEU A 71 2.68 -6.20 -29.56
C LEU A 71 2.20 -7.23 -28.54
N SER A 72 2.45 -8.53 -28.77
CA SER A 72 2.12 -9.58 -27.79
C SER A 72 3.13 -9.67 -26.64
N ALA A 73 4.40 -9.35 -26.88
CA ALA A 73 5.40 -9.29 -25.81
C ALA A 73 5.20 -8.04 -24.93
N LEU A 74 4.94 -6.87 -25.53
CA LEU A 74 4.72 -5.63 -24.79
C LEU A 74 3.54 -5.71 -23.82
N VAL A 75 2.38 -6.23 -24.23
CA VAL A 75 1.22 -6.42 -23.32
C VAL A 75 1.57 -7.36 -22.15
N SER A 76 2.35 -8.42 -22.39
CA SER A 76 2.80 -9.31 -21.31
C SER A 76 3.84 -8.65 -20.40
N ALA A 77 4.78 -7.87 -20.94
CA ALA A 77 5.78 -7.14 -20.17
C ALA A 77 5.15 -6.06 -19.28
N MET A 78 4.16 -5.33 -19.79
CA MET A 78 3.38 -4.36 -19.00
C MET A 78 2.58 -5.03 -17.88
N SER A 79 2.10 -6.27 -18.07
CA SER A 79 1.51 -7.05 -16.98
C SER A 79 2.53 -7.48 -15.91
N LEU A 80 3.81 -7.65 -16.26
CA LEU A 80 4.88 -7.85 -15.27
C LEU A 80 5.12 -6.53 -14.51
N CYS A 81 5.44 -5.45 -15.22
CA CYS A 81 5.80 -4.13 -14.66
C CYS A 81 4.73 -3.54 -13.72
N LEU A 82 3.45 -3.87 -13.94
CA LEU A 82 2.34 -3.40 -13.11
C LEU A 82 2.07 -4.25 -11.86
N LEU A 83 2.43 -5.54 -11.86
CA LEU A 83 1.99 -6.48 -10.82
C LEU A 83 3.14 -7.03 -9.99
N LEU A 84 4.23 -7.40 -10.65
CA LEU A 84 5.40 -8.01 -10.03
C LEU A 84 6.27 -6.94 -9.39
N LYS A 85 6.84 -7.27 -8.23
CA LYS A 85 7.93 -6.53 -7.59
C LYS A 85 9.10 -7.50 -7.42
N THR A 86 10.33 -7.02 -7.61
CA THR A 86 11.55 -7.83 -7.51
C THR A 86 12.70 -7.02 -6.92
N GLY A 87 13.45 -7.60 -5.98
CA GLY A 87 14.68 -6.98 -5.47
C GLY A 87 15.80 -6.86 -6.51
N HIS A 88 15.79 -7.71 -7.56
CA HIS A 88 16.88 -7.76 -8.53
C HIS A 88 16.46 -7.84 -10.01
N TRP A 89 17.32 -7.26 -10.87
CA TRP A 89 17.15 -7.23 -12.33
C TRP A 89 17.12 -8.62 -12.98
N TYR A 90 17.87 -9.59 -12.45
CA TYR A 90 17.91 -10.95 -13.00
C TYR A 90 16.58 -11.70 -12.77
N THR A 91 15.88 -11.41 -11.67
CA THR A 91 14.54 -11.95 -11.37
C THR A 91 13.49 -11.38 -12.31
N SER A 92 13.69 -10.14 -12.77
CA SER A 92 12.87 -9.53 -13.84
C SER A 92 13.08 -10.22 -15.19
N LEU A 93 14.34 -10.56 -15.54
CA LEU A 93 14.64 -11.38 -16.71
C LEU A 93 14.08 -12.81 -16.59
N LEU A 94 14.13 -13.42 -15.40
CA LEU A 94 13.53 -14.74 -15.15
C LEU A 94 12.02 -14.71 -15.40
N ALA A 95 11.31 -13.71 -14.86
CA ALA A 95 9.87 -13.54 -15.08
C ALA A 95 9.52 -13.35 -16.57
N ALA A 96 10.30 -12.55 -17.30
CA ALA A 96 10.15 -12.37 -18.74
C ALA A 96 10.45 -13.66 -19.52
N GLY A 97 11.48 -14.41 -19.13
CA GLY A 97 11.86 -15.69 -19.72
C GLY A 97 10.78 -16.76 -19.53
N LEU A 98 10.25 -16.91 -18.32
CA LEU A 98 9.17 -17.85 -17.99
C LEU A 98 7.84 -17.45 -18.68
N THR A 99 7.56 -16.15 -18.76
CA THR A 99 6.43 -15.60 -19.54
C THR A 99 6.50 -16.01 -21.00
N VAL A 100 7.64 -15.82 -21.67
CA VAL A 100 7.79 -16.21 -23.08
C VAL A 100 7.83 -17.73 -23.23
N THR A 101 8.53 -18.45 -22.35
CA THR A 101 8.69 -19.91 -22.44
C THR A 101 7.33 -20.62 -22.37
N SER A 102 6.46 -20.24 -21.43
CA SER A 102 5.11 -20.80 -21.32
C SER A 102 4.27 -20.54 -22.57
N LYS A 103 4.33 -19.33 -23.14
CA LYS A 103 3.67 -18.95 -24.39
C LYS A 103 4.06 -19.86 -25.57
N TYR A 104 5.30 -20.34 -25.65
CA TYR A 104 5.82 -21.10 -26.79
C TYR A 104 5.79 -22.62 -26.62
N ILE A 105 6.27 -23.13 -25.49
CA ILE A 105 6.41 -24.57 -25.23
C ILE A 105 5.09 -25.18 -24.75
N ILE A 106 4.38 -24.51 -23.83
CA ILE A 106 3.26 -25.10 -23.09
C ILE A 106 1.95 -24.92 -23.87
N ARG A 107 1.78 -25.76 -24.91
CA ARG A 107 0.65 -25.70 -25.84
C ARG A 107 0.01 -27.07 -26.06
N ILE A 108 -1.33 -27.10 -26.08
CA ILE A 108 -2.12 -28.26 -26.53
C ILE A 108 -2.90 -27.86 -27.78
N ARG A 109 -2.77 -28.65 -28.86
CA ARG A 109 -3.42 -28.40 -30.16
C ARG A 109 -3.17 -26.98 -30.74
N GLY A 110 -2.05 -26.36 -30.40
CA GLY A 110 -1.70 -24.99 -30.81
C GLY A 110 -2.37 -23.86 -30.02
N LYS A 111 -3.20 -24.18 -29.02
CA LYS A 111 -3.71 -23.25 -28.01
C LYS A 111 -2.72 -23.18 -26.84
N HIS A 112 -2.60 -22.01 -26.20
CA HIS A 112 -1.75 -21.86 -25.01
C HIS A 112 -2.50 -22.44 -23.81
N ILE A 113 -1.83 -23.12 -22.88
CA ILE A 113 -2.47 -23.54 -21.63
C ILE A 113 -2.59 -22.34 -20.69
N PHE A 114 -1.46 -21.79 -20.25
CA PHE A 114 -1.41 -20.71 -19.26
C PHE A 114 -1.45 -19.32 -19.90
N ASN A 115 -2.01 -18.34 -19.18
CA ASN A 115 -1.78 -16.92 -19.47
C ASN A 115 -0.28 -16.61 -19.28
N PRO A 116 0.43 -16.10 -20.31
CA PRO A 116 1.89 -15.96 -20.26
C PRO A 116 2.41 -15.14 -19.09
N SER A 117 1.84 -13.94 -18.87
CA SER A 117 2.30 -13.05 -17.79
C SER A 117 1.96 -13.59 -16.41
N ALA A 118 0.76 -14.16 -16.21
CA ALA A 118 0.40 -14.76 -14.92
C ALA A 118 1.24 -15.99 -14.59
N PHE A 119 1.59 -16.81 -15.59
CA PHE A 119 2.52 -17.92 -15.40
C PHE A 119 3.92 -17.42 -15.03
N GLY A 120 4.44 -16.41 -15.74
CA GLY A 120 5.74 -15.82 -15.42
C GLY A 120 5.80 -15.28 -13.99
N ILE A 121 4.75 -14.56 -13.55
CA ILE A 121 4.59 -14.09 -12.17
C ILE A 121 4.60 -15.27 -11.20
N VAL A 122 3.67 -16.22 -11.33
CA VAL A 122 3.50 -17.33 -10.38
C VAL A 122 4.74 -18.23 -10.31
N ALA A 123 5.37 -18.53 -11.45
CA ALA A 123 6.59 -19.33 -11.48
C ALA A 123 7.79 -18.58 -10.88
N THR A 124 7.88 -17.25 -11.04
CA THR A 124 8.94 -16.45 -10.40
C THR A 124 8.75 -16.40 -8.89
N LEU A 125 7.51 -16.22 -8.40
CA LEU A 125 7.17 -16.25 -6.97
C LEU A 125 7.41 -17.62 -6.29
N LEU A 126 7.55 -18.71 -7.07
CA LEU A 126 7.89 -20.04 -6.56
C LEU A 126 9.39 -20.38 -6.69
N LEU A 127 10.10 -19.76 -7.64
CA LEU A 127 11.51 -20.06 -7.95
C LEU A 127 12.51 -19.04 -7.38
N SER A 128 12.03 -17.88 -6.94
CA SER A 128 12.85 -16.81 -6.38
C SER A 128 12.38 -16.43 -4.97
N LYS A 129 13.30 -15.92 -4.15
CA LYS A 129 12.99 -15.42 -2.79
C LYS A 129 12.88 -13.89 -2.73
N ASP A 130 13.22 -13.18 -3.82
CA ASP A 130 13.25 -11.72 -3.92
C ASP A 130 12.06 -11.11 -4.67
N ALA A 131 11.06 -11.91 -5.06
CA ALA A 131 9.87 -11.44 -5.78
C ALA A 131 8.60 -11.45 -4.91
N TRP A 132 7.75 -10.43 -5.07
CA TRP A 132 6.44 -10.34 -4.42
C TRP A 132 5.41 -9.62 -5.31
N LEU A 133 4.20 -9.43 -4.77
CA LEU A 133 3.12 -8.64 -5.38
C LEU A 133 2.72 -7.55 -4.39
N SER A 134 2.44 -6.33 -4.84
CA SER A 134 1.89 -5.27 -4.00
C SER A 134 0.41 -4.99 -4.39
N PRO A 135 -0.58 -5.63 -3.71
CA PRO A 135 -1.99 -5.46 -4.05
C PRO A 135 -2.56 -4.06 -3.77
N GLY A 136 -2.03 -3.35 -2.76
CA GLY A 136 -2.55 -2.06 -2.29
C GLY A 136 -2.08 -0.83 -3.06
N GLN A 137 -1.05 -0.92 -3.93
CA GLN A 137 -0.30 0.23 -4.46
C GLN A 137 -1.08 1.26 -5.31
N TRP A 138 -2.36 1.01 -5.64
CA TRP A 138 -3.19 1.90 -6.46
C TRP A 138 -4.20 2.77 -5.71
N GLY A 139 -4.62 2.37 -4.50
CA GLY A 139 -5.78 2.98 -3.80
C GLY A 139 -7.15 2.65 -4.44
N SER A 140 -8.20 2.60 -3.62
CA SER A 140 -9.57 2.19 -4.00
C SER A 140 -10.22 3.08 -5.07
N ASP A 141 -10.13 4.39 -4.87
CA ASP A 141 -10.99 5.37 -5.57
C ASP A 141 -10.54 5.56 -7.02
N ILE A 142 -9.22 5.51 -7.22
CA ILE A 142 -8.56 5.49 -8.52
C ILE A 142 -8.89 4.21 -9.29
N VAL A 143 -8.92 3.06 -8.60
CA VAL A 143 -9.30 1.78 -9.22
C VAL A 143 -10.77 1.80 -9.65
N LEU A 144 -11.68 2.41 -8.90
CA LEU A 144 -13.08 2.60 -9.33
C LEU A 144 -13.19 3.42 -10.63
N PHE A 145 -12.46 4.54 -10.71
CA PHE A 145 -12.39 5.37 -11.92
C PHE A 145 -11.87 4.58 -13.13
N PHE A 146 -10.74 3.89 -12.98
CA PHE A 146 -10.16 3.09 -14.07
C PHE A 146 -11.01 1.86 -14.44
N PHE A 147 -11.62 1.17 -13.47
CA PHE A 147 -12.57 0.07 -13.69
C PHE A 147 -13.75 0.53 -14.56
N THR A 148 -14.29 1.70 -14.26
CA THR A 148 -15.39 2.32 -15.00
C THR A 148 -15.00 2.62 -16.46
N ILE A 149 -13.80 3.18 -16.69
CA ILE A 149 -13.26 3.43 -18.05
C ILE A 149 -13.03 2.12 -18.82
N VAL A 150 -12.49 1.09 -18.18
CA VAL A 150 -12.24 -0.23 -18.78
C VAL A 150 -13.55 -0.88 -19.20
N VAL A 151 -14.53 -0.97 -18.29
CA VAL A 151 -15.85 -1.55 -18.58
C VAL A 151 -16.53 -0.79 -19.71
N GLY A 152 -16.59 0.55 -19.63
CA GLY A 152 -17.17 1.40 -20.68
C GLY A 152 -16.54 1.15 -22.05
N THR A 153 -15.21 1.15 -22.11
CA THR A 153 -14.46 1.01 -23.37
C THR A 153 -14.60 -0.40 -23.95
N ILE A 154 -14.53 -1.46 -23.15
CA ILE A 154 -14.71 -2.84 -23.65
C ILE A 154 -16.16 -3.08 -24.08
N VAL A 155 -17.16 -2.54 -23.37
CA VAL A 155 -18.59 -2.63 -23.76
C VAL A 155 -18.85 -1.91 -25.09
N VAL A 156 -18.22 -0.76 -25.33
CA VAL A 156 -18.31 -0.02 -26.59
C VAL A 156 -17.58 -0.72 -27.74
N THR A 157 -16.35 -1.18 -27.51
CA THR A 157 -15.46 -1.71 -28.57
C THR A 157 -15.63 -3.21 -28.84
N ARG A 158 -16.21 -3.97 -27.91
CA ARG A 158 -16.33 -5.44 -27.92
C ARG A 158 -15.00 -6.20 -28.11
N VAL A 159 -13.89 -5.58 -27.71
CA VAL A 159 -12.51 -6.08 -27.89
C VAL A 159 -12.23 -7.39 -27.14
N GLN A 160 -12.99 -7.73 -26.10
CA GLN A 160 -12.71 -8.88 -25.23
C GLN A 160 -13.92 -9.78 -24.95
N LYS A 161 -13.63 -10.96 -24.38
CA LYS A 161 -14.62 -11.93 -23.87
C LYS A 161 -15.17 -11.50 -22.51
N LEU A 162 -15.98 -10.44 -22.51
CA LEU A 162 -16.66 -9.90 -21.32
C LEU A 162 -17.49 -10.94 -20.57
N ASP A 163 -17.97 -12.01 -21.23
CA ASP A 163 -18.66 -13.12 -20.59
C ASP A 163 -17.79 -13.84 -19.55
N THR A 164 -16.47 -13.93 -19.78
CA THR A 164 -15.48 -14.47 -18.82
C THR A 164 -15.29 -13.52 -17.63
N SER A 165 -15.04 -12.24 -17.92
CA SER A 165 -14.80 -11.21 -16.90
C SER A 165 -16.02 -11.03 -15.99
N LEU A 166 -17.22 -10.96 -16.56
CA LEU A 166 -18.46 -10.80 -15.83
C LEU A 166 -18.81 -12.07 -15.03
N ALA A 167 -18.60 -13.27 -15.57
CA ALA A 167 -18.81 -14.50 -14.81
C ALA A 167 -17.90 -14.57 -13.56
N PHE A 168 -16.61 -14.27 -13.72
CA PHE A 168 -15.68 -14.19 -12.59
C PHE A 168 -16.09 -13.09 -11.59
N LEU A 169 -16.25 -11.84 -12.06
CA LEU A 169 -16.55 -10.69 -11.19
C LEU A 169 -17.87 -10.85 -10.46
N LEU A 170 -18.96 -11.27 -11.13
CA LEU A 170 -20.25 -11.46 -10.48
C LEU A 170 -20.19 -12.59 -9.45
N THR A 171 -19.49 -13.70 -9.74
CA THR A 171 -19.32 -14.80 -8.78
C THR A 171 -18.48 -14.36 -7.59
N PHE A 172 -17.35 -13.70 -7.82
CA PHE A 172 -16.41 -13.25 -6.78
C PHE A 172 -17.03 -12.15 -5.90
N PHE A 173 -17.66 -11.14 -6.51
CA PHE A 173 -18.37 -10.08 -5.78
C PHE A 173 -19.55 -10.64 -4.98
N PHE A 174 -20.35 -11.55 -5.55
CA PHE A 174 -21.47 -12.16 -4.82
C PHE A 174 -20.99 -12.95 -3.59
N LEU A 175 -19.96 -13.80 -3.73
CA LEU A 175 -19.42 -14.57 -2.61
C LEU A 175 -18.78 -13.66 -1.54
N THR A 176 -18.07 -12.62 -1.99
CA THR A 176 -17.42 -11.64 -1.10
C THR A 176 -18.45 -10.81 -0.34
N TRP A 177 -19.51 -10.34 -1.01
CA TRP A 177 -20.65 -9.65 -0.40
C TRP A 177 -21.43 -10.57 0.56
N TRP A 178 -21.74 -11.79 0.13
CA TRP A 178 -22.43 -12.80 0.92
C TRP A 178 -21.69 -13.08 2.23
N ARG A 179 -20.37 -13.28 2.18
CA ARG A 179 -19.57 -13.45 3.39
C ARG A 179 -19.52 -12.18 4.21
N GLN A 180 -19.09 -11.06 3.62
CA GLN A 180 -18.79 -9.86 4.40
C GLN A 180 -20.05 -9.18 4.93
N VAL A 181 -21.01 -8.84 4.06
CA VAL A 181 -22.19 -8.06 4.42
C VAL A 181 -23.27 -8.95 5.01
N TYR A 182 -23.65 -10.03 4.33
CA TYR A 182 -24.80 -10.85 4.77
C TYR A 182 -24.46 -11.77 5.95
N ALA A 183 -23.39 -12.56 5.87
CA ALA A 183 -23.06 -13.57 6.88
C ALA A 183 -22.27 -13.03 8.07
N LEU A 184 -21.34 -12.08 7.86
CA LEU A 184 -20.55 -11.45 8.91
C LEU A 184 -21.15 -10.12 9.41
N GLY A 185 -22.00 -9.45 8.64
CA GLY A 185 -22.59 -8.17 9.05
C GLY A 185 -21.66 -6.95 8.94
N TRP A 186 -20.56 -7.03 8.17
CA TRP A 186 -19.74 -5.86 7.88
C TRP A 186 -20.52 -4.83 7.03
N PRO A 187 -20.34 -3.52 7.24
CA PRO A 187 -20.97 -2.49 6.43
C PRO A 187 -20.50 -2.48 4.97
N MET A 188 -21.27 -1.81 4.10
CA MET A 188 -21.09 -1.88 2.64
C MET A 188 -19.78 -1.24 2.15
N ASP A 189 -19.24 -0.27 2.88
CA ASP A 189 -17.94 0.36 2.66
C ASP A 189 -16.78 -0.65 2.74
N HIS A 190 -16.78 -1.53 3.75
CA HIS A 190 -15.82 -2.63 3.89
C HIS A 190 -15.83 -3.53 2.65
N PHE A 191 -17.03 -3.85 2.15
CA PHE A 191 -17.21 -4.65 0.94
C PHE A 191 -16.69 -3.93 -0.31
N LEU A 192 -17.10 -2.69 -0.54
CA LEU A 192 -16.66 -1.89 -1.69
C LEU A 192 -15.13 -1.73 -1.70
N TYR A 193 -14.51 -1.49 -0.54
CA TYR A 193 -13.05 -1.43 -0.41
C TYR A 193 -12.39 -2.78 -0.78
N SER A 194 -12.99 -3.91 -0.37
CA SER A 194 -12.42 -5.24 -0.66
C SER A 194 -12.40 -5.63 -2.14
N ILE A 195 -13.25 -5.02 -2.97
CA ILE A 195 -13.37 -5.34 -4.41
C ILE A 195 -12.74 -4.28 -5.34
N THR A 196 -12.07 -3.26 -4.78
CA THR A 196 -11.51 -2.12 -5.53
C THR A 196 -9.98 -2.12 -5.58
N THR A 197 -9.37 -3.30 -5.75
CA THR A 197 -7.91 -3.44 -5.87
C THR A 197 -7.43 -3.44 -7.33
N GLY A 198 -6.28 -2.81 -7.59
CA GLY A 198 -5.75 -2.67 -8.94
C GLY A 198 -5.30 -3.99 -9.57
N SER A 199 -4.86 -4.96 -8.75
CA SER A 199 -4.56 -6.31 -9.22
C SER A 199 -5.83 -7.06 -9.69
N LEU A 200 -6.97 -6.86 -9.04
CA LEU A 200 -8.26 -7.43 -9.47
C LEU A 200 -8.74 -6.81 -10.79
N LEU A 201 -8.55 -5.50 -10.97
CA LEU A 201 -8.81 -4.79 -12.23
C LEU A 201 -7.98 -5.35 -13.39
N ILE A 202 -6.65 -5.44 -13.20
CA ILE A 202 -5.75 -5.97 -14.24
C ILE A 202 -6.10 -7.43 -14.55
N PHE A 203 -6.33 -8.24 -13.52
CA PHE A 203 -6.71 -9.63 -13.67
C PHE A 203 -7.99 -9.82 -14.50
N ALA A 204 -9.08 -9.14 -14.12
CA ALA A 204 -10.41 -9.37 -14.68
C ALA A 204 -10.53 -8.95 -16.16
N PHE A 205 -9.75 -7.96 -16.61
CA PHE A 205 -9.84 -7.42 -17.97
C PHE A 205 -8.57 -7.55 -18.82
N PHE A 206 -7.46 -8.07 -18.30
CA PHE A 206 -6.25 -8.27 -19.12
C PHE A 206 -5.62 -9.67 -18.96
N MET A 207 -6.06 -10.47 -17.97
CA MET A 207 -5.57 -11.85 -17.79
C MET A 207 -6.63 -12.90 -18.08
N ILE A 208 -7.75 -12.92 -17.34
CA ILE A 208 -8.77 -13.98 -17.46
C ILE A 208 -9.58 -13.89 -18.77
N SER A 209 -9.62 -12.70 -19.39
CA SER A 209 -10.34 -12.42 -20.63
C SER A 209 -9.57 -12.77 -21.92
N ASP A 210 -8.32 -13.27 -21.82
CA ASP A 210 -7.50 -13.65 -22.99
C ASP A 210 -8.16 -14.82 -23.76
N PRO A 211 -8.58 -14.62 -25.02
CA PRO A 211 -9.20 -15.65 -25.83
C PRO A 211 -8.22 -16.72 -26.36
N ARG A 212 -6.91 -16.63 -26.04
CA ARG A 212 -5.92 -17.69 -26.32
C ARG A 212 -5.80 -18.72 -25.21
N THR A 213 -6.29 -18.44 -24.01
CA THR A 213 -6.14 -19.29 -22.81
C THR A 213 -7.45 -19.58 -22.11
N SER A 214 -8.50 -18.78 -22.30
CA SER A 214 -9.86 -19.10 -21.84
C SER A 214 -10.54 -20.14 -22.78
N PRO A 215 -11.56 -20.89 -22.31
CA PRO A 215 -12.32 -21.82 -23.16
C PRO A 215 -12.98 -21.17 -24.41
N ASP A 216 -13.15 -21.93 -25.48
CA ASP A 216 -13.72 -21.44 -26.74
C ASP A 216 -15.24 -21.25 -26.65
N HIS A 217 -15.94 -22.14 -25.95
CA HIS A 217 -17.40 -22.11 -25.79
C HIS A 217 -17.84 -21.19 -24.64
N PRO A 218 -18.88 -20.34 -24.80
CA PRO A 218 -19.33 -19.42 -23.74
C PRO A 218 -19.67 -20.11 -22.41
N ALA A 219 -20.42 -21.22 -22.43
CA ALA A 219 -20.74 -21.94 -21.19
C ALA A 219 -19.49 -22.53 -20.50
N GLY A 220 -18.48 -22.93 -21.28
CA GLY A 220 -17.19 -23.37 -20.74
C GLY A 220 -16.43 -22.22 -20.08
N ARG A 221 -16.46 -21.01 -20.67
CA ARG A 221 -15.88 -19.80 -20.08
C ARG A 221 -16.56 -19.40 -18.77
N VAL A 222 -17.89 -19.42 -18.72
CA VAL A 222 -18.64 -19.10 -17.50
C VAL A 222 -18.30 -20.10 -16.38
N LEU A 223 -18.35 -21.41 -16.66
CA LEU A 223 -18.00 -22.45 -15.69
C LEU A 223 -16.55 -22.30 -15.17
N TRP A 224 -15.59 -22.09 -16.07
CA TRP A 224 -14.18 -21.91 -15.72
C TRP A 224 -13.92 -20.63 -14.90
N ALA A 225 -14.54 -19.51 -15.29
CA ALA A 225 -14.42 -18.24 -14.59
C ALA A 225 -15.07 -18.25 -13.20
N SER A 226 -16.25 -18.87 -13.06
CA SER A 226 -16.90 -19.07 -11.76
C SER A 226 -16.12 -20.06 -10.87
N LEU A 227 -15.51 -21.11 -11.43
CA LEU A 227 -14.63 -22.01 -10.67
C LEU A 227 -13.40 -21.26 -10.12
N ILE A 228 -12.75 -20.44 -10.96
CA ILE A 228 -11.64 -19.57 -10.51
C ILE A 228 -12.13 -18.61 -9.43
N ALA A 229 -13.29 -17.97 -9.60
CA ALA A 229 -13.84 -17.07 -8.58
C ALA A 229 -14.11 -17.77 -7.23
N VAL A 230 -14.72 -18.96 -7.23
CA VAL A 230 -15.01 -19.74 -6.01
C VAL A 230 -13.73 -20.08 -5.25
N ILE A 231 -12.71 -20.61 -5.94
CA ILE A 231 -11.45 -21.00 -5.29
C ILE A 231 -10.67 -19.75 -4.85
N SER A 232 -10.65 -18.69 -5.65
CA SER A 232 -9.95 -17.44 -5.30
C SER A 232 -10.58 -16.75 -4.09
N PHE A 233 -11.92 -16.75 -4.02
CA PHE A 233 -12.68 -16.31 -2.86
C PHE A 233 -12.34 -17.19 -1.64
N TYR A 234 -12.38 -18.51 -1.75
CA TYR A 234 -12.09 -19.41 -0.63
C TYR A 234 -10.70 -19.17 -0.03
N LEU A 235 -9.66 -19.10 -0.87
CA LEU A 235 -8.29 -18.84 -0.44
C LEU A 235 -8.10 -17.44 0.19
N ALA A 236 -8.84 -16.42 -0.26
CA ALA A 236 -8.78 -15.09 0.36
C ALA A 236 -9.61 -15.00 1.65
N ALA A 237 -10.74 -15.70 1.71
CA ALA A 237 -11.75 -15.60 2.77
C ALA A 237 -11.49 -16.52 3.98
N TYR A 238 -10.81 -17.64 3.78
CA TYR A 238 -10.59 -18.66 4.81
C TYR A 238 -9.09 -18.95 5.02
N GLU A 239 -8.29 -18.97 3.96
CA GLU A 239 -6.83 -19.19 4.03
C GLU A 239 -6.01 -17.90 4.18
N TRP A 240 -6.64 -16.72 4.12
CA TRP A 240 -6.02 -15.39 4.26
C TRP A 240 -4.90 -15.08 3.25
N LYS A 241 -4.94 -15.71 2.07
CA LYS A 241 -3.92 -15.54 1.01
C LYS A 241 -4.28 -14.36 0.11
N TYR A 242 -3.29 -13.55 -0.26
CA TYR A 242 -3.46 -12.38 -1.13
C TYR A 242 -3.25 -12.71 -2.62
N ASN A 243 -3.81 -11.88 -3.52
CA ASN A 243 -3.70 -12.02 -4.98
C ASN A 243 -4.10 -13.40 -5.56
N THR A 244 -4.98 -14.12 -4.87
CA THR A 244 -5.35 -15.52 -5.15
C THR A 244 -5.84 -15.76 -6.58
N SER A 245 -6.54 -14.80 -7.18
CA SER A 245 -7.00 -14.84 -8.57
C SER A 245 -5.92 -15.22 -9.58
N ILE A 246 -4.69 -14.70 -9.42
CA ILE A 246 -3.58 -14.96 -10.34
C ILE A 246 -3.08 -16.40 -10.17
N TRP A 247 -2.85 -16.82 -8.92
CA TRP A 247 -2.45 -18.19 -8.55
C TRP A 247 -3.46 -19.24 -9.04
N VAL A 248 -4.75 -19.03 -8.76
CA VAL A 248 -5.83 -19.95 -9.11
C VAL A 248 -6.03 -20.02 -10.63
N MET A 249 -5.94 -18.91 -11.36
CA MET A 249 -6.04 -18.95 -12.83
C MET A 249 -4.89 -19.78 -13.44
N VAL A 250 -3.67 -19.72 -12.91
CA VAL A 250 -2.57 -20.59 -13.35
C VAL A 250 -2.88 -22.05 -12.98
N ALA A 251 -3.25 -22.34 -11.73
CA ALA A 251 -3.54 -23.70 -11.27
C ALA A 251 -4.70 -24.38 -12.03
N VAL A 252 -5.73 -23.63 -12.43
CA VAL A 252 -6.95 -24.14 -13.10
C VAL A 252 -6.83 -24.10 -14.64
N ALA A 253 -5.79 -23.49 -15.22
CA ALA A 253 -5.58 -23.44 -16.67
C ALA A 253 -5.50 -24.84 -17.36
N PRO A 254 -4.91 -25.90 -16.77
CA PRO A 254 -4.90 -27.25 -17.38
C PRO A 254 -6.28 -27.86 -17.60
N LEU A 255 -7.34 -27.32 -17.00
CA LEU A 255 -8.73 -27.74 -17.21
C LEU A 255 -9.29 -27.26 -18.56
N VAL A 256 -8.73 -26.19 -19.16
CA VAL A 256 -9.28 -25.56 -20.39
C VAL A 256 -9.32 -26.52 -21.59
N PRO A 257 -8.26 -27.30 -21.91
CA PRO A 257 -8.31 -28.29 -22.99
C PRO A 257 -9.33 -29.42 -22.76
N VAL A 258 -9.72 -29.69 -21.50
CA VAL A 258 -10.78 -30.64 -21.16
C VAL A 258 -12.15 -30.00 -21.42
N LEU A 259 -12.35 -28.75 -21.00
CA LEU A 259 -13.57 -28.00 -21.28
C LEU A 259 -13.79 -27.77 -22.78
N ASP A 260 -12.75 -27.50 -23.56
CA ASP A 260 -12.83 -27.39 -25.03
C ASP A 260 -13.12 -28.74 -25.72
N ARG A 261 -12.84 -29.88 -25.05
CA ARG A 261 -13.22 -31.23 -25.53
C ARG A 261 -14.69 -31.55 -25.24
N ILE A 262 -15.21 -31.09 -24.11
CA ILE A 262 -16.62 -31.26 -23.68
C ILE A 262 -17.51 -30.28 -24.48
N PHE A 263 -17.25 -28.99 -24.34
CA PHE A 263 -18.01 -27.90 -24.96
C PHE A 263 -17.40 -27.51 -26.31
N LYS A 264 -17.67 -28.32 -27.34
CA LYS A 264 -17.16 -28.08 -28.70
C LYS A 264 -17.60 -26.71 -29.25
N ALA A 265 -16.62 -25.87 -29.59
CA ALA A 265 -16.83 -24.58 -30.25
C ALA A 265 -15.81 -24.36 -31.38
N ARG A 266 -15.96 -23.28 -32.16
CA ARG A 266 -14.93 -22.85 -33.12
C ARG A 266 -13.85 -22.07 -32.37
N PRO A 267 -12.55 -22.39 -32.53
CA PRO A 267 -11.48 -21.71 -31.83
C PRO A 267 -11.36 -20.25 -32.24
N PHE A 268 -11.00 -19.40 -31.29
CA PHE A 268 -10.97 -17.96 -31.52
C PHE A 268 -9.94 -17.55 -32.58
N LYS A 269 -10.39 -16.71 -33.51
CA LYS A 269 -9.55 -15.98 -34.46
C LYS A 269 -9.84 -14.49 -34.31
N TRP A 270 -8.80 -13.66 -34.33
CA TRP A 270 -8.96 -12.22 -34.44
C TRP A 270 -9.61 -11.90 -35.80
N SER A 271 -10.86 -11.44 -35.81
CA SER A 271 -11.46 -10.85 -37.00
C SER A 271 -11.09 -9.37 -37.07
N SER A 272 -10.71 -8.91 -38.26
CA SER A 272 -10.45 -7.51 -38.55
C SER A 272 -11.76 -6.77 -38.88
N ASP A 273 -12.78 -6.96 -38.03
CA ASP A 273 -14.08 -6.33 -38.20
C ASP A 273 -13.96 -4.83 -37.89
N PRO A 274 -14.41 -3.92 -38.79
CA PRO A 274 -14.27 -2.50 -38.55
C PRO A 274 -15.18 -2.05 -37.40
N LEU A 275 -14.64 -1.24 -36.49
CA LEU A 275 -15.46 -0.38 -35.65
C LEU A 275 -16.36 0.49 -36.55
N PRO A 276 -17.68 0.53 -36.32
CA PRO A 276 -18.55 1.46 -37.04
C PRO A 276 -18.24 2.88 -36.59
N LEU A 277 -17.37 3.56 -37.35
CA LEU A 277 -17.27 5.02 -37.34
C LEU A 277 -18.66 5.63 -37.55
N LEU A 278 -18.87 6.80 -36.95
CA LEU A 278 -20.17 7.48 -36.89
C LEU A 278 -20.87 7.48 -38.26
N PRO A 279 -22.20 7.22 -38.32
CA PRO A 279 -22.92 7.18 -39.58
C PRO A 279 -22.83 8.55 -40.26
N ALA A 280 -22.12 8.60 -41.38
CA ALA A 280 -22.09 9.79 -42.22
C ALA A 280 -23.53 10.09 -42.69
N SER A 281 -23.96 11.35 -42.57
CA SER A 281 -25.30 11.79 -42.95
C SER A 281 -25.52 11.63 -44.46
N GLY A 282 -26.10 10.51 -44.89
CA GLY A 282 -26.18 10.15 -46.30
C GLY A 282 -27.17 9.04 -46.62
N ARG A 283 -28.46 9.42 -46.68
CA ARG A 283 -29.65 8.61 -47.04
C ARG A 283 -30.00 7.41 -46.16
N GLU A 284 -31.28 7.30 -45.82
CA GLU A 284 -31.90 6.03 -45.42
C GLU A 284 -31.77 5.02 -46.56
N ASP A 285 -31.44 3.78 -46.22
CA ASP A 285 -32.11 2.62 -46.82
C ASP A 285 -32.48 1.64 -45.69
N ARG A 286 -33.66 1.04 -45.77
CA ARG A 286 -34.33 0.38 -44.64
C ARG A 286 -34.26 -1.13 -44.75
N ARG A 287 -33.56 -1.79 -43.81
CA ARG A 287 -33.92 -3.12 -43.21
C ARG A 287 -32.92 -3.55 -42.12
N THR A 288 -33.15 -3.08 -40.89
CA THR A 288 -32.65 -3.73 -39.66
C THR A 288 -33.78 -3.80 -38.64
N SER A 289 -33.83 -4.85 -37.82
CA SER A 289 -35.00 -5.09 -36.96
C SER A 289 -35.05 -4.12 -35.76
N PRO A 290 -36.23 -3.57 -35.37
CA PRO A 290 -36.32 -2.65 -34.23
C PRO A 290 -35.83 -3.22 -32.89
N ARG A 291 -35.83 -4.55 -32.73
CA ARG A 291 -35.41 -5.24 -31.50
C ARG A 291 -33.90 -5.21 -31.26
N GLU A 292 -33.08 -4.97 -32.28
CA GLU A 292 -31.61 -5.01 -32.15
C GLU A 292 -31.00 -3.64 -31.82
N ASP A 293 -31.39 -2.56 -32.51
CA ASP A 293 -30.92 -1.21 -32.17
C ASP A 293 -31.41 -0.80 -30.77
N MET A 294 -32.65 -1.16 -30.39
CA MET A 294 -33.18 -0.90 -29.04
C MET A 294 -32.34 -1.58 -27.95
N ARG A 295 -31.88 -2.82 -28.16
CA ARG A 295 -30.93 -3.49 -27.25
C ARG A 295 -29.55 -2.81 -27.22
N GLY A 296 -29.09 -2.25 -28.33
CA GLY A 296 -27.87 -1.44 -28.40
C GLY A 296 -27.98 -0.14 -27.59
N ARG A 297 -29.08 0.59 -27.77
CA ARG A 297 -29.39 1.83 -27.04
C ARG A 297 -29.60 1.60 -25.55
N MET A 298 -30.40 0.60 -25.15
CA MET A 298 -30.59 0.24 -23.73
C MET A 298 -29.27 -0.07 -23.03
N ARG A 299 -28.33 -0.79 -23.67
CA ARG A 299 -27.02 -1.10 -23.07
C ARG A 299 -26.14 0.14 -22.87
N ARG A 300 -26.19 1.10 -23.81
CA ARG A 300 -25.49 2.39 -23.67
C ARG A 300 -26.14 3.27 -22.60
N ALA A 301 -27.46 3.34 -22.56
CA ALA A 301 -28.21 4.05 -21.53
C ALA A 301 -27.93 3.46 -20.13
N ALA A 302 -27.98 2.14 -19.97
CA ALA A 302 -27.67 1.47 -18.71
C ALA A 302 -26.22 1.74 -18.24
N ALA A 303 -25.24 1.72 -19.15
CA ALA A 303 -23.86 2.08 -18.81
C ALA A 303 -23.72 3.53 -18.34
N VAL A 304 -24.44 4.47 -18.96
CA VAL A 304 -24.45 5.89 -18.55
C VAL A 304 -25.23 6.09 -17.24
N VAL A 305 -26.33 5.37 -17.02
CA VAL A 305 -27.06 5.43 -15.73
C VAL A 305 -26.18 4.90 -14.60
N ILE A 306 -25.54 3.74 -14.77
CA ILE A 306 -24.60 3.19 -13.78
C ILE A 306 -23.47 4.18 -13.47
N LEU A 307 -22.86 4.77 -14.51
CA LEU A 307 -21.83 5.81 -14.42
C LEU A 307 -22.28 7.04 -13.60
N VAL A 308 -23.53 7.46 -13.76
CA VAL A 308 -24.09 8.62 -13.04
C VAL A 308 -24.51 8.26 -11.60
N THR A 309 -25.04 7.06 -11.36
CA THR A 309 -25.49 6.63 -10.02
C THR A 309 -24.37 6.35 -9.02
N MET A 310 -23.10 6.34 -9.44
CA MET A 310 -21.95 6.17 -8.55
C MET A 310 -21.31 7.51 -8.12
N ILE A 311 -21.94 8.64 -8.43
CA ILE A 311 -21.45 9.97 -8.06
C ILE A 311 -22.13 10.44 -6.75
N SER A 312 -21.35 10.41 -5.67
CA SER A 312 -21.61 11.02 -4.36
C SER A 312 -22.73 10.42 -3.49
N HIS A 313 -22.40 10.14 -2.23
CA HIS A 313 -22.86 10.95 -1.10
C HIS A 313 -21.87 10.82 0.08
N ASP A 314 -21.63 11.93 0.77
CA ASP A 314 -20.77 11.97 1.96
C ASP A 314 -21.61 11.82 3.24
N ALA A 315 -21.26 10.86 4.08
CA ALA A 315 -21.79 10.67 5.44
C ALA A 315 -20.66 10.73 6.47
N ALA A 316 -20.98 11.00 7.74
CA ALA A 316 -20.01 11.36 8.79
C ALA A 316 -20.15 10.50 10.08
N ALA A 317 -19.22 10.70 11.02
CA ALA A 317 -19.11 10.10 12.38
C ALA A 317 -18.45 8.69 12.51
N PHE A 318 -18.05 8.34 13.75
CA PHE A 318 -16.63 8.03 14.04
C PHE A 318 -16.32 7.01 15.21
N CYS A 319 -15.21 7.11 16.02
CA CYS A 319 -14.27 5.97 16.32
C CYS A 319 -13.33 6.00 17.62
N GLY A 320 -13.06 5.16 18.69
CA GLY A 320 -12.93 3.70 19.05
C GLY A 320 -13.84 2.90 20.06
N PHE A 321 -13.41 1.91 20.85
CA PHE A 321 -14.34 1.19 21.79
C PHE A 321 -13.66 0.87 23.11
N TYR A 322 -13.83 1.80 24.04
CA TYR A 322 -13.44 1.68 25.43
C TYR A 322 -14.71 1.69 26.29
N VAL A 323 -14.73 0.84 27.31
CA VAL A 323 -15.83 0.73 28.25
C VAL A 323 -15.43 1.32 29.61
N SER A 324 -16.35 2.06 30.23
CA SER A 324 -16.20 2.60 31.59
C SER A 324 -17.52 2.46 32.36
N LYS A 325 -17.53 2.76 33.66
CA LYS A 325 -18.77 2.74 34.47
C LYS A 325 -19.31 4.16 34.68
N ALA A 326 -18.41 5.14 34.85
CA ALA A 326 -18.71 6.56 34.77
C ALA A 326 -19.19 7.03 33.38
N ASP A 327 -19.90 8.16 33.34
CA ASP A 327 -20.33 8.82 32.10
C ASP A 327 -19.24 9.80 31.62
N GLY A 328 -18.44 9.41 30.62
CA GLY A 328 -17.35 10.24 30.12
C GLY A 328 -16.87 9.86 28.72
N THR A 329 -16.47 10.87 27.93
CA THR A 329 -15.88 10.68 26.59
C THR A 329 -14.41 10.27 26.72
N LEU A 330 -14.14 8.97 26.54
CA LEU A 330 -12.80 8.37 26.68
C LEU A 330 -11.93 8.69 25.45
N LYS A 331 -10.86 9.47 25.64
CA LYS A 331 -10.00 9.96 24.54
C LYS A 331 -8.56 9.45 24.67
N ASN A 332 -8.20 8.49 23.83
CA ASN A 332 -6.81 8.17 23.51
C ASN A 332 -6.28 9.21 22.49
N LYS A 333 -5.02 9.64 22.61
CA LYS A 333 -4.39 10.61 21.70
C LYS A 333 -3.41 10.01 20.69
N THR A 334 -2.73 8.90 21.03
CA THR A 334 -1.78 8.24 20.13
C THR A 334 -1.60 6.79 20.56
N SER A 335 -1.81 5.86 19.63
CA SER A 335 -1.53 4.43 19.88
C SER A 335 -0.14 4.05 19.36
N GLN A 336 0.60 3.23 20.10
CA GLN A 336 1.86 2.65 19.60
C GLN A 336 1.81 1.13 19.70
N VAL A 337 2.17 0.45 18.61
CA VAL A 337 2.12 -1.01 18.51
C VAL A 337 3.44 -1.52 17.93
N ILE A 338 4.02 -2.55 18.53
CA ILE A 338 5.07 -3.35 17.90
C ILE A 338 4.42 -4.60 17.31
N ILE A 339 4.79 -4.97 16.09
CA ILE A 339 4.42 -6.24 15.45
C ILE A 339 5.69 -6.98 15.04
N VAL A 340 5.77 -8.28 15.28
CA VAL A 340 6.84 -9.15 14.82
C VAL A 340 6.23 -10.34 14.10
N HIS A 341 6.73 -10.68 12.91
CA HIS A 341 6.16 -11.72 12.05
C HIS A 341 7.25 -12.55 11.36
N ASP A 342 7.13 -13.88 11.43
CA ASP A 342 7.86 -14.85 10.60
C ASP A 342 7.05 -16.15 10.50
N GLY A 343 6.82 -16.61 9.26
CA GLY A 343 5.96 -17.75 8.96
C GLY A 343 4.50 -17.50 9.35
N GLU A 344 3.91 -18.37 10.16
CA GLU A 344 2.59 -18.15 10.76
C GLU A 344 2.67 -17.56 12.18
N ARG A 345 3.87 -17.34 12.73
CA ARG A 345 4.03 -16.84 14.10
C ARG A 345 4.04 -15.32 14.09
N ASN A 346 3.23 -14.75 14.98
CA ASN A 346 3.05 -13.32 15.16
C ASN A 346 3.29 -12.96 16.63
N THR A 347 3.80 -11.78 16.90
CA THR A 347 3.84 -11.18 18.23
C THR A 347 3.44 -9.72 18.14
N ILE A 348 2.52 -9.29 19.00
CA ILE A 348 1.99 -7.93 19.04
C ILE A 348 2.25 -7.36 20.44
N THR A 349 2.93 -6.22 20.54
CA THR A 349 3.05 -5.44 21.78
C THR A 349 2.21 -4.18 21.67
N MET A 350 1.31 -3.96 22.61
CA MET A 350 0.44 -2.78 22.66
C MET A 350 0.87 -1.85 23.80
N TYR A 351 1.17 -0.60 23.47
CA TYR A 351 1.33 0.49 24.44
C TYR A 351 0.11 1.42 24.38
N ASN A 352 -0.38 1.86 25.54
CA ASN A 352 -1.63 2.59 25.69
C ASN A 352 -1.46 3.75 26.68
N ASP A 353 -1.33 4.97 26.16
CA ASP A 353 -1.25 6.23 26.93
C ASP A 353 -2.65 6.64 27.46
N PHE A 354 -3.18 5.82 28.36
CA PHE A 354 -4.52 5.99 28.93
C PHE A 354 -4.58 7.18 29.91
N LYS A 355 -5.60 8.03 29.75
CA LYS A 355 -5.85 9.21 30.58
C LYS A 355 -7.31 9.24 31.06
N GLY A 356 -7.52 8.81 32.31
CA GLY A 356 -8.83 8.67 32.97
C GLY A 356 -8.71 7.95 34.33
N ASP A 357 -9.84 7.58 34.96
CA ASP A 357 -9.82 6.66 36.12
C ASP A 357 -9.65 5.21 35.64
N LEU A 358 -8.77 4.47 36.31
CA LEU A 358 -8.38 3.09 35.99
C LEU A 358 -9.28 2.03 36.63
N LYS A 359 -10.05 2.39 37.68
CA LYS A 359 -10.94 1.44 38.42
C LYS A 359 -12.07 0.90 37.56
N ASP A 360 -12.50 1.73 36.61
CA ASP A 360 -13.67 1.53 35.76
C ASP A 360 -13.35 0.93 34.40
N PHE A 361 -12.07 0.68 34.08
CA PHE A 361 -11.61 0.40 32.72
C PHE A 361 -11.41 -1.09 32.43
N ALA A 362 -11.74 -1.48 31.19
CA ALA A 362 -11.29 -2.73 30.58
C ALA A 362 -10.92 -2.50 29.11
N MET A 363 -9.77 -3.04 28.68
CA MET A 363 -9.34 -3.06 27.28
C MET A 363 -9.77 -4.39 26.64
N VAL A 364 -10.38 -4.33 25.46
CA VAL A 364 -10.89 -5.50 24.74
C VAL A 364 -10.19 -5.61 23.39
N VAL A 365 -9.42 -6.67 23.17
CA VAL A 365 -8.62 -6.89 21.95
C VAL A 365 -9.10 -8.15 21.22
N PRO A 366 -9.49 -8.07 19.94
CA PRO A 366 -9.75 -9.25 19.12
C PRO A 366 -8.45 -9.98 18.80
N VAL A 367 -8.40 -11.28 19.06
CA VAL A 367 -7.23 -12.13 18.76
C VAL A 367 -7.67 -13.36 17.94
N PRO A 368 -6.83 -13.89 17.03
CA PRO A 368 -7.27 -14.93 16.10
C PRO A 368 -7.41 -16.32 16.76
N VAL A 369 -6.74 -16.54 17.89
CA VAL A 369 -6.68 -17.82 18.63
C VAL A 369 -6.89 -17.60 20.13
N VAL A 370 -7.10 -18.67 20.89
CA VAL A 370 -7.12 -18.63 22.36
C VAL A 370 -5.68 -18.55 22.86
N LEU A 371 -5.33 -17.51 23.63
CA LEU A 371 -3.98 -17.34 24.20
C LEU A 371 -3.83 -18.14 25.51
N GLY A 372 -2.68 -18.77 25.74
CA GLY A 372 -2.32 -19.33 27.04
C GLY A 372 -1.48 -18.37 27.88
N LYS A 373 -1.27 -18.66 29.18
CA LYS A 373 -0.46 -17.79 30.06
C LYS A 373 0.98 -17.58 29.54
N LYS A 374 1.55 -18.62 28.91
CA LYS A 374 2.89 -18.58 28.30
C LYS A 374 3.00 -17.64 27.10
N ASP A 375 1.87 -17.31 26.48
CA ASP A 375 1.78 -16.53 25.24
C ASP A 375 1.58 -15.03 25.51
N ILE A 376 1.58 -14.63 26.78
CA ILE A 376 1.34 -13.26 27.24
C ILE A 376 2.42 -12.86 28.24
N LYS A 377 3.05 -11.70 28.03
CA LYS A 377 3.97 -11.08 28.99
C LYS A 377 3.79 -9.57 29.03
N VAL A 378 4.30 -8.97 30.09
CA VAL A 378 4.48 -7.52 30.20
C VAL A 378 5.95 -7.21 29.92
N VAL A 379 6.23 -6.15 29.16
CA VAL A 379 7.59 -5.73 28.79
C VAL A 379 7.93 -4.34 29.36
N ASP A 380 9.18 -3.90 29.24
CA ASP A 380 9.54 -2.52 29.62
C ASP A 380 8.85 -1.52 28.66
N GLN A 381 8.46 -0.35 29.16
CA GLN A 381 8.02 0.75 28.30
C GLN A 381 9.18 1.33 27.48
N LYS A 382 10.41 1.25 28.01
CA LYS A 382 11.61 1.81 27.37
C LYS A 382 11.81 1.34 25.93
N ILE A 383 11.37 0.12 25.56
CA ILE A 383 11.49 -0.35 24.17
C ILE A 383 10.77 0.57 23.17
N PHE A 384 9.61 1.13 23.53
CA PHE A 384 8.90 2.08 22.65
C PHE A 384 9.67 3.39 22.51
N GLN A 385 10.37 3.83 23.56
CA GLN A 385 11.25 5.00 23.51
C GLN A 385 12.50 4.72 22.65
N THR A 386 13.21 3.61 22.88
CA THR A 386 14.37 3.18 22.09
C THR A 386 14.02 3.06 20.61
N LEU A 387 12.91 2.40 20.27
CA LEU A 387 12.46 2.28 18.89
C LEU A 387 12.03 3.62 18.31
N ASN A 388 11.33 4.47 19.06
CA ASN A 388 10.96 5.80 18.59
C ASN A 388 12.19 6.63 18.23
N ASP A 389 13.11 6.81 19.19
CA ASP A 389 14.21 7.77 19.06
C ASP A 389 15.19 7.39 17.96
N TYR A 390 15.32 6.09 17.68
CA TYR A 390 16.11 5.55 16.59
C TYR A 390 15.48 5.71 15.20
N SER A 391 14.15 5.61 15.10
CA SER A 391 13.43 5.50 13.82
C SER A 391 12.57 6.71 13.44
N GLN A 392 12.38 7.66 14.35
CA GLN A 392 11.53 8.83 14.10
C GLN A 392 12.06 9.69 12.94
N PRO A 393 11.15 10.36 12.20
CA PRO A 393 11.53 11.39 11.24
C PRO A 393 12.45 12.42 11.89
N ARG A 394 13.59 12.73 11.25
CA ARG A 394 14.62 13.61 11.84
C ARG A 394 14.98 14.80 10.98
N LEU A 395 15.48 15.81 11.67
CA LEU A 395 16.30 16.87 11.10
C LEU A 395 17.76 16.37 10.99
N VAL A 396 18.48 16.84 9.98
CA VAL A 396 19.89 16.54 9.71
C VAL A 396 20.60 17.86 9.45
N GLU A 397 21.70 18.08 10.16
CA GLU A 397 22.39 19.36 10.20
C GLU A 397 23.74 19.25 9.49
N TYR A 398 23.95 20.12 8.50
CA TYR A 398 25.26 20.37 7.90
C TYR A 398 25.71 21.79 8.21
N TYR A 399 26.99 22.05 8.03
CA TYR A 399 27.61 23.36 8.17
C TYR A 399 28.33 23.69 6.87
N ASP A 400 28.06 24.85 6.29
CA ASP A 400 28.85 25.36 5.17
C ASP A 400 30.26 25.69 5.67
N ASN A 401 31.31 25.21 4.97
CA ASN A 401 32.69 25.63 5.25
C ASN A 401 32.88 27.10 4.87
N ASP A 402 33.76 27.81 5.59
CA ASP A 402 34.15 29.18 5.24
C ASP A 402 34.77 29.22 3.82
N PRO A 403 34.12 29.85 2.82
CA PRO A 403 34.63 29.94 1.46
C PRO A 403 35.86 30.86 1.34
N CYS A 404 36.14 31.66 2.37
CA CYS A 404 37.33 32.50 2.48
C CYS A 404 38.50 31.79 3.20
N ASN A 405 38.25 30.65 3.87
CA ASN A 405 39.26 29.86 4.57
C ASN A 405 38.98 28.33 4.51
N PRO A 406 39.18 27.68 3.34
CA PRO A 406 38.89 26.26 3.17
C PRO A 406 39.87 25.36 3.94
N ILE A 407 39.39 24.73 5.02
CA ILE A 407 40.18 23.81 5.85
C ILE A 407 40.46 22.51 5.09
N LEU A 408 41.74 22.24 4.80
CA LEU A 408 42.22 20.94 4.33
C LEU A 408 42.20 19.92 5.48
N TYR A 409 41.15 19.11 5.55
CA TYR A 409 41.05 18.02 6.53
C TYR A 409 41.79 16.76 6.05
N GLU A 410 42.89 16.44 6.73
CA GLU A 410 43.61 15.17 6.55
C GLU A 410 43.12 14.11 7.55
N LEU A 411 43.17 12.83 7.15
CA LEU A 411 42.55 11.72 7.89
C LEU A 411 43.34 11.31 9.15
N GLN A 412 42.73 11.45 10.33
CA GLN A 412 43.11 10.67 11.52
C GLN A 412 41.89 10.08 12.22
N GLY A 413 41.75 8.75 12.14
CA GLY A 413 40.76 7.99 12.90
C GLY A 413 41.42 7.13 13.97
N ARG A 414 40.91 7.17 15.21
CA ARG A 414 41.04 6.14 16.27
C ARG A 414 40.30 6.60 17.53
N VAL A 415 39.27 5.84 17.94
CA VAL A 415 38.83 5.77 19.34
C VAL A 415 38.72 4.28 19.69
N ALA A 416 39.25 3.89 20.83
CA ALA A 416 39.41 2.49 21.20
C ALA A 416 38.13 1.88 21.79
N GLY A 417 37.96 0.57 21.63
CA GLY A 417 36.92 -0.19 22.33
C GLY A 417 37.27 -0.42 23.80
N VAL A 418 36.24 -0.57 24.63
CA VAL A 418 36.35 -0.91 26.07
C VAL A 418 35.63 -2.25 26.30
N GLN A 419 36.28 -3.17 27.00
CA GLN A 419 35.68 -4.46 27.40
C GLN A 419 34.82 -4.31 28.66
N MET A 420 33.81 -5.16 28.81
CA MET A 420 33.12 -5.44 30.08
C MET A 420 33.37 -6.90 30.48
N ASN A 421 33.42 -7.16 31.79
CA ASN A 421 33.60 -8.50 32.36
C ASN A 421 32.26 -9.04 32.93
N ASP A 422 32.14 -10.37 32.96
CA ASP A 422 30.94 -11.10 33.37
C ASP A 422 30.67 -11.13 34.89
N VAL A 423 29.39 -11.37 35.24
CA VAL A 423 28.95 -11.95 36.54
C VAL A 423 27.84 -12.99 36.26
N VAL A 424 27.85 -14.11 37.00
CA VAL A 424 27.09 -15.35 36.70
C VAL A 424 25.83 -15.54 37.60
N VAL A 425 24.91 -16.43 37.20
CA VAL A 425 23.53 -16.58 37.70
C VAL A 425 23.27 -17.87 38.52
N THR A 426 22.35 -17.79 39.50
CA THR A 426 21.52 -18.87 40.11
C THR A 426 20.13 -18.30 40.48
N GLY A 427 19.00 -19.01 40.65
CA GLY A 427 18.70 -20.46 40.74
C GLY A 427 18.31 -20.87 42.18
N TYR A 428 17.18 -21.53 42.51
CA TYR A 428 16.00 -22.05 41.78
C TYR A 428 14.78 -22.21 42.74
N GLY A 429 13.54 -22.40 42.24
CA GLY A 429 12.39 -22.80 43.09
C GLY A 429 11.06 -23.07 42.36
N THR A 430 10.30 -24.13 42.74
CA THR A 430 9.01 -24.53 42.12
C THR A 430 8.02 -25.20 43.10
N VAL A 431 6.70 -25.00 42.91
CA VAL A 431 5.58 -25.71 43.60
C VAL A 431 4.37 -25.88 42.64
N LYS A 432 3.47 -26.85 42.88
CA LYS A 432 2.33 -27.23 41.99
C LYS A 432 0.98 -27.38 42.72
N LYS A 433 -0.11 -27.02 42.01
CA LYS A 433 -1.50 -27.57 42.11
C LYS A 433 -2.30 -27.27 43.42
N LYS A 434 -3.65 -27.35 43.46
CA LYS A 434 -4.69 -27.69 42.45
C LYS A 434 -6.06 -27.00 42.74
N ASP A 435 -6.93 -27.01 41.73
CA ASP A 435 -8.42 -27.00 41.71
C ASP A 435 -9.27 -26.05 42.60
N LEU A 436 -10.20 -25.35 41.93
CA LEU A 436 -11.67 -25.39 42.12
C LEU A 436 -12.28 -24.57 40.96
N GLY A 437 -13.50 -24.86 40.46
CA GLY A 437 -13.91 -24.25 39.18
C GLY A 437 -15.39 -24.18 38.82
N VAL A 438 -15.71 -23.12 38.07
CA VAL A 438 -16.84 -22.94 37.13
C VAL A 438 -16.27 -22.27 35.87
N LYS A 439 -16.94 -22.39 34.72
CA LYS A 439 -16.29 -22.28 33.40
C LYS A 439 -15.97 -20.84 32.94
N ILE A 440 -14.68 -20.49 33.03
CA ILE A 440 -13.99 -19.45 32.24
C ILE A 440 -12.92 -20.20 31.42
N GLU A 441 -12.62 -19.83 30.16
CA GLU A 441 -11.56 -20.54 29.41
C GLU A 441 -10.17 -20.33 30.04
N ALA A 442 -9.84 -19.09 30.43
CA ALA A 442 -8.77 -18.80 31.37
C ALA A 442 -8.93 -17.45 32.08
N LYS A 443 -8.43 -17.37 33.32
CA LYS A 443 -8.06 -16.13 34.00
C LYS A 443 -6.58 -16.19 34.38
N TYR A 444 -5.82 -15.13 34.10
CA TYR A 444 -4.41 -15.02 34.47
C TYR A 444 -4.11 -13.66 35.12
N LEU A 445 -3.34 -13.66 36.20
CA LEU A 445 -2.61 -12.46 36.65
C LEU A 445 -1.24 -12.45 35.97
N VAL A 446 -0.93 -11.38 35.25
CA VAL A 446 0.35 -11.17 34.53
C VAL A 446 0.78 -9.72 34.71
N GLY A 447 1.77 -9.49 35.58
CA GLY A 447 2.13 -8.14 36.02
C GLY A 447 0.94 -7.45 36.71
N GLU A 448 0.68 -6.20 36.32
CA GLU A 448 -0.39 -5.35 36.81
C GLU A 448 -1.77 -5.61 36.18
N TYR A 449 -1.94 -6.75 35.49
CA TYR A 449 -3.12 -7.04 34.67
C TYR A 449 -3.85 -8.33 35.09
N ASP A 450 -5.14 -8.16 35.43
CA ASP A 450 -6.13 -9.23 35.51
C ASP A 450 -6.65 -9.53 34.10
N ILE A 451 -6.14 -10.60 33.50
CA ILE A 451 -6.44 -11.02 32.13
C ILE A 451 -7.56 -12.07 32.15
N LEU A 452 -8.56 -11.87 31.30
CA LEU A 452 -9.71 -12.74 31.10
C LEU A 452 -9.84 -13.07 29.61
N ILE A 453 -9.97 -14.34 29.29
CA ILE A 453 -10.08 -14.83 27.91
C ILE A 453 -11.46 -15.43 27.72
N LEU A 454 -12.22 -14.84 26.79
CA LEU A 454 -13.62 -15.16 26.55
C LEU A 454 -13.81 -15.92 25.21
N SER A 455 -14.65 -16.96 25.25
CA SER A 455 -14.86 -17.85 24.11
C SER A 455 -15.69 -17.17 23.00
N ALA A 456 -15.36 -17.46 21.73
CA ALA A 456 -16.11 -16.92 20.58
C ALA A 456 -17.57 -17.41 20.50
N LYS A 457 -17.93 -18.48 21.24
CA LYS A 457 -19.30 -19.02 21.26
C LYS A 457 -20.24 -18.21 22.16
N GLU A 458 -19.70 -17.28 22.94
CA GLU A 458 -20.39 -16.50 23.96
C GLU A 458 -20.28 -15.00 23.64
N SER A 459 -20.66 -14.60 22.42
CA SER A 459 -20.71 -13.20 21.97
C SER A 459 -21.66 -12.34 22.81
N GLN A 460 -22.87 -12.84 23.02
CA GLN A 460 -23.81 -12.32 24.01
C GLN A 460 -23.21 -12.40 25.42
N GLY A 461 -22.34 -13.38 25.68
CA GLY A 461 -21.56 -13.48 26.92
C GLY A 461 -20.54 -12.35 27.12
N LEU A 462 -19.89 -11.82 26.08
CA LEU A 462 -19.06 -10.60 26.22
C LEU A 462 -19.92 -9.41 26.65
N LYS A 463 -21.06 -9.19 25.97
CA LYS A 463 -22.01 -8.10 26.29
C LYS A 463 -22.60 -8.25 27.70
N THR A 464 -23.04 -9.46 28.06
CA THR A 464 -23.55 -9.80 29.41
C THR A 464 -22.48 -9.74 30.48
N TRP A 465 -21.23 -10.12 30.18
CA TRP A 465 -20.11 -10.00 31.12
C TRP A 465 -19.75 -8.53 31.37
N LEU A 466 -19.70 -7.71 30.31
CA LEU A 466 -19.45 -6.27 30.42
C LEU A 466 -20.54 -5.60 31.29
N ILE A 467 -21.81 -5.75 30.90
CA ILE A 467 -22.95 -5.18 31.62
C ILE A 467 -23.01 -5.73 33.06
N GLY A 468 -22.82 -7.05 33.24
CA GLY A 468 -22.84 -7.72 34.55
C GLY A 468 -21.68 -7.35 35.48
N ASN A 469 -20.56 -6.84 34.95
CA ASN A 469 -19.47 -6.24 35.74
C ASN A 469 -19.62 -4.71 35.90
N GLY A 470 -20.73 -4.13 35.42
CA GLY A 470 -21.08 -2.71 35.53
C GLY A 470 -20.45 -1.80 34.46
N TYR A 471 -19.88 -2.35 33.39
CA TYR A 471 -19.32 -1.56 32.29
C TYR A 471 -20.42 -1.13 31.31
N LYS A 472 -20.43 0.16 30.95
CA LYS A 472 -21.30 0.74 29.92
C LYS A 472 -20.73 0.47 28.53
N ILE A 473 -21.62 0.17 27.58
CA ILE A 473 -21.30 -0.11 26.18
C ILE A 473 -21.74 1.09 25.35
N PRO A 474 -20.81 1.89 24.81
CA PRO A 474 -21.08 2.92 23.79
C PRO A 474 -22.05 2.49 22.68
N GLU A 475 -22.90 3.43 22.26
CA GLU A 475 -23.87 3.23 21.19
C GLU A 475 -23.18 2.96 19.84
N GLY A 476 -23.75 2.06 19.04
CA GLY A 476 -23.14 1.59 17.78
C GLY A 476 -22.04 0.54 17.93
N ALA A 477 -21.47 0.32 19.12
CA ALA A 477 -20.38 -0.66 19.31
C ALA A 477 -20.77 -2.11 18.95
N GLU A 478 -22.04 -2.47 19.06
CA GLU A 478 -22.57 -3.78 18.69
C GLU A 478 -22.44 -4.04 17.18
N GLU A 479 -22.61 -3.01 16.32
CA GLU A 479 -22.35 -3.07 14.87
C GLU A 479 -20.88 -3.45 14.56
N VAL A 480 -19.95 -3.05 15.44
CA VAL A 480 -18.51 -3.21 15.22
C VAL A 480 -17.97 -4.49 15.87
N LEU A 481 -18.58 -4.97 16.95
CA LEU A 481 -18.22 -6.24 17.62
C LEU A 481 -18.74 -7.47 16.85
N ASP A 482 -19.98 -7.43 16.35
CA ASP A 482 -20.65 -8.58 15.72
C ASP A 482 -19.87 -9.22 14.55
N PRO A 483 -19.19 -8.46 13.67
CA PRO A 483 -18.42 -9.05 12.59
C PRO A 483 -17.16 -9.81 13.05
N TYR A 484 -16.53 -9.41 14.17
CA TYR A 484 -15.41 -10.16 14.76
C TYR A 484 -15.87 -11.48 15.38
N ILE A 485 -17.00 -11.42 16.09
CA ILE A 485 -17.73 -12.58 16.63
C ILE A 485 -18.00 -13.60 15.51
N LYS A 486 -18.66 -13.16 14.43
CA LYS A 486 -19.03 -14.01 13.29
C LYS A 486 -17.79 -14.50 12.51
N SER A 487 -16.67 -13.77 12.59
CA SER A 487 -15.36 -14.17 12.06
C SER A 487 -14.56 -15.14 12.96
N ASN A 488 -15.15 -15.58 14.08
CA ASN A 488 -14.60 -16.54 15.06
C ASN A 488 -13.31 -16.06 15.76
N LEU A 489 -13.08 -14.74 15.87
CA LEU A 489 -12.02 -14.20 16.74
C LEU A 489 -12.39 -14.40 18.22
N LYS A 490 -11.38 -14.43 19.09
CA LYS A 490 -11.56 -14.46 20.56
C LYS A 490 -11.38 -13.07 21.12
N PHE A 491 -11.93 -12.82 22.31
CA PHE A 491 -11.76 -11.54 22.99
C PHE A 491 -10.81 -11.70 24.17
N PHE A 492 -9.66 -11.06 24.03
CA PHE A 492 -8.67 -10.88 25.09
C PHE A 492 -9.06 -9.63 25.88
N VAL A 493 -9.58 -9.83 27.09
CA VAL A 493 -10.04 -8.75 27.96
C VAL A 493 -9.01 -8.52 29.05
N VAL A 494 -8.54 -7.29 29.17
CA VAL A 494 -7.52 -6.86 30.14
C VAL A 494 -8.15 -5.88 31.11
N LYS A 495 -8.13 -6.21 32.39
CA LYS A 495 -8.45 -5.29 33.49
C LYS A 495 -7.17 -4.91 34.23
N VAL A 496 -7.07 -3.67 34.68
CA VAL A 496 -5.97 -3.20 35.53
C VAL A 496 -6.18 -3.65 36.98
N ASN A 497 -5.12 -4.14 37.62
CA ASN A 497 -5.08 -4.49 39.03
C ASN A 497 -4.36 -3.38 39.82
N GLU A 498 -5.08 -2.67 40.69
CA GLU A 498 -4.50 -1.54 41.45
C GLU A 498 -3.41 -1.96 42.44
N GLU A 499 -3.51 -3.14 43.05
CA GLU A 499 -2.59 -3.58 44.10
C GLU A 499 -1.22 -3.89 43.53
N GLU A 500 -1.17 -4.55 42.37
CA GLU A 500 0.07 -4.73 41.62
C GLU A 500 0.56 -3.41 40.99
N LYS A 501 -0.33 -2.57 40.45
CA LYS A 501 0.06 -1.27 39.87
C LYS A 501 0.72 -0.33 40.88
N LYS A 502 0.26 -0.31 42.14
CA LYS A 502 0.83 0.51 43.22
C LYS A 502 2.26 0.10 43.61
N LYS A 503 2.73 -1.08 43.19
CA LYS A 503 4.12 -1.53 43.37
C LYS A 503 5.06 -1.03 42.27
N LEU A 504 4.54 -0.46 41.19
CA LEU A 504 5.34 0.04 40.06
C LEU A 504 5.80 1.48 40.32
N PRO A 505 7.08 1.82 40.06
CA PRO A 505 7.54 3.19 40.11
C PRO A 505 6.80 4.05 39.07
N GLY A 506 6.51 5.31 39.40
CA GLY A 506 5.91 6.26 38.45
C GLY A 506 4.43 6.06 38.12
N ASN A 507 3.73 5.06 38.69
CA ASN A 507 2.28 4.88 38.56
C ASN A 507 1.77 4.78 37.09
N PHE A 508 2.59 4.27 36.17
CA PHE A 508 2.24 4.05 34.76
C PHE A 508 1.71 2.62 34.51
N LEU A 509 1.43 2.29 33.25
CA LEU A 509 1.02 0.96 32.78
C LEU A 509 2.03 0.46 31.75
N ARG A 510 2.63 -0.72 31.99
CA ARG A 510 3.65 -1.27 31.10
C ARG A 510 3.02 -1.94 29.86
N PRO A 511 3.67 -1.91 28.68
CA PRO A 511 3.13 -2.52 27.48
C PRO A 511 2.86 -4.02 27.62
N ILE A 512 1.77 -4.49 27.04
CA ILE A 512 1.39 -5.91 27.01
C ILE A 512 1.82 -6.50 25.67
N GLN A 513 2.58 -7.59 25.72
CA GLN A 513 2.96 -8.39 24.55
C GLN A 513 2.18 -9.71 24.53
N ILE A 514 1.57 -10.00 23.39
CA ILE A 514 0.90 -11.27 23.07
C ILE A 514 1.58 -11.93 21.88
N SER A 515 1.81 -13.24 21.93
CA SER A 515 2.33 -14.05 20.83
C SER A 515 1.30 -15.09 20.40
N PHE A 516 1.20 -15.38 19.10
CA PHE A 516 0.29 -16.41 18.59
C PHE A 516 0.69 -16.93 17.21
N GLU A 517 0.24 -18.14 16.90
CA GLU A 517 0.37 -18.75 15.58
C GLU A 517 -0.97 -18.59 14.84
N SER A 518 -0.95 -17.95 13.67
CA SER A 518 -2.09 -17.74 12.79
C SER A 518 -1.66 -17.19 11.42
N PRO A 519 -2.26 -17.63 10.30
CA PRO A 519 -2.10 -16.98 9.00
C PRO A 519 -2.75 -15.58 8.93
N ARG A 520 -3.47 -15.14 9.97
CA ARG A 520 -4.12 -13.82 10.06
C ARG A 520 -3.13 -12.72 10.47
N PHE A 521 -2.30 -12.26 9.53
CA PHE A 521 -1.38 -11.15 9.77
C PHE A 521 -2.12 -9.79 9.66
N MET A 522 -2.71 -9.33 10.78
CA MET A 522 -3.57 -8.15 10.81
C MET A 522 -3.56 -7.40 12.16
N LEU A 523 -3.93 -6.10 12.15
CA LEU A 523 -4.33 -5.35 13.34
C LEU A 523 -5.83 -5.00 13.31
N PRO A 524 -6.62 -5.39 14.34
CA PRO A 524 -8.06 -5.14 14.41
C PRO A 524 -8.39 -3.69 14.83
N ILE A 525 -7.99 -2.71 14.01
CA ILE A 525 -8.19 -1.28 14.30
C ILE A 525 -9.66 -0.86 14.33
N ARG A 526 -10.61 -1.64 13.78
CA ARG A 526 -12.02 -1.23 13.79
C ARG A 526 -12.67 -1.27 15.18
N LEU A 527 -12.22 -2.07 16.15
CA LEU A 527 -12.63 -1.82 17.56
C LEU A 527 -11.95 -0.59 18.14
N GLY A 528 -10.78 -0.21 17.64
CA GLY A 528 -10.28 1.17 17.73
C GLY A 528 -11.15 2.20 16.98
N MET A 529 -12.34 1.82 16.44
CA MET A 529 -13.27 2.70 15.71
C MET A 529 -14.83 2.71 16.03
N ALA A 530 -15.31 3.06 17.27
CA ALA A 530 -16.64 3.69 17.61
C ALA A 530 -16.79 4.94 18.61
N ASN A 531 -15.76 5.48 19.33
CA ASN A 531 -15.80 6.33 20.57
C ASN A 531 -15.07 7.72 20.59
N SER A 532 -13.94 7.92 19.90
CA SER A 532 -13.27 9.24 19.80
C SER A 532 -14.06 10.12 18.83
N ASP A 533 -13.65 11.39 18.68
CA ASP A 533 -14.41 12.43 17.97
C ASP A 533 -13.79 12.88 16.62
N GLY A 534 -12.50 12.66 16.41
CA GLY A 534 -11.80 12.94 15.15
C GLY A 534 -10.51 12.12 14.96
N ASP A 535 -9.90 12.24 13.78
CA ASP A 535 -8.73 11.48 13.28
C ASP A 535 -7.75 11.02 14.38
N GLN A 536 -7.45 9.71 14.43
CA GLN A 536 -6.51 9.12 15.38
C GLN A 536 -5.16 8.81 14.71
N ASP A 537 -4.06 9.01 15.44
CA ASP A 537 -2.72 8.65 15.01
C ASP A 537 -2.25 7.35 15.68
N MET A 538 -1.66 6.45 14.89
CA MET A 538 -1.02 5.22 15.36
C MET A 538 0.33 4.99 14.68
N ILE A 539 1.35 4.68 15.48
CA ILE A 539 2.67 4.24 15.00
C ILE A 539 2.78 2.72 15.17
N VAL A 540 3.19 2.04 14.10
CA VAL A 540 3.44 0.60 14.05
C VAL A 540 4.91 0.36 13.77
N TYR A 541 5.59 -0.30 14.72
CA TYR A 541 6.96 -0.78 14.60
C TYR A 541 6.93 -2.26 14.19
N ALA A 542 7.21 -2.57 12.93
CA ALA A 542 7.07 -3.90 12.36
C ALA A 542 8.43 -4.58 12.12
N PHE A 543 8.57 -5.86 12.50
CA PHE A 543 9.81 -6.63 12.37
C PHE A 543 9.60 -7.95 11.62
N SER A 544 10.51 -8.29 10.69
CA SER A 544 10.50 -9.56 9.94
C SER A 544 11.92 -10.11 9.71
N LYS A 545 12.02 -11.33 9.16
CA LYS A 545 13.29 -11.88 8.65
C LYS A 545 13.63 -11.47 7.22
N LYS A 546 12.63 -11.33 6.33
CA LYS A 546 12.87 -11.23 4.87
C LYS A 546 12.99 -9.80 4.34
N GLY A 547 12.32 -8.83 4.97
CA GLY A 547 12.27 -7.46 4.47
C GLY A 547 11.10 -6.62 5.00
N ARG A 548 10.76 -5.56 4.27
CA ARG A 548 9.76 -4.55 4.66
C ARG A 548 8.39 -5.19 4.85
N ILE A 549 7.74 -4.87 5.96
CA ILE A 549 6.32 -5.20 6.17
C ILE A 549 5.48 -4.07 5.57
N GLU A 550 4.56 -4.41 4.67
CA GLU A 550 3.68 -3.46 3.97
C GLU A 550 2.21 -3.77 4.27
N CYS A 551 1.33 -2.77 4.13
CA CYS A 551 -0.10 -3.04 4.11
C CYS A 551 -0.51 -3.70 2.79
N ALA A 552 -1.29 -4.79 2.89
CA ALA A 552 -1.81 -5.52 1.74
C ALA A 552 -3.10 -4.90 1.18
N ASN A 553 -3.94 -4.28 2.02
CA ASN A 553 -5.17 -3.61 1.59
C ASN A 553 -5.03 -2.08 1.44
N TYR A 554 -4.25 -1.42 2.29
CA TYR A 554 -3.97 0.02 2.21
C TYR A 554 -2.69 0.31 1.41
N ARG A 555 -2.67 1.42 0.64
CA ARG A 555 -1.45 1.85 -0.07
C ARG A 555 -0.39 2.30 0.93
N THR A 556 0.80 1.72 0.86
CA THR A 556 1.97 2.22 1.60
C THR A 556 2.63 3.33 0.78
N VAL A 557 2.91 4.47 1.41
CA VAL A 557 3.48 5.68 0.78
C VAL A 557 4.73 6.09 1.54
N SER A 558 5.85 6.27 0.83
CA SER A 558 7.08 6.81 1.42
C SER A 558 6.98 8.32 1.58
N LEU A 559 7.31 8.83 2.76
CA LEU A 559 7.36 10.28 3.00
C LEU A 559 8.44 10.96 2.16
N PRO A 560 8.26 12.24 1.79
CA PRO A 560 9.34 13.06 1.24
C PRO A 560 10.57 13.04 2.16
N THR A 561 11.75 12.84 1.59
CA THR A 561 13.02 12.75 2.35
C THR A 561 14.18 13.32 1.53
N GLY A 562 15.28 13.67 2.19
CA GLY A 562 16.46 14.28 1.56
C GLY A 562 16.17 15.67 0.99
N LYS A 563 15.29 16.44 1.64
CA LYS A 563 14.89 17.78 1.22
C LYS A 563 15.53 18.85 2.10
N ASN A 564 16.13 19.85 1.48
CA ASN A 564 16.60 21.06 2.14
C ASN A 564 15.40 21.90 2.58
N ILE A 565 15.45 22.41 3.81
CA ILE A 565 14.38 23.23 4.41
C ILE A 565 15.03 24.36 5.24
N PRO A 566 14.27 25.42 5.60
CA PRO A 566 14.84 26.58 6.27
C PRO A 566 15.38 26.26 7.66
N LEU A 567 16.52 26.86 8.02
CA LEU A 567 17.22 26.62 9.28
C LEU A 567 16.31 26.80 10.52
N PHE A 568 15.41 27.79 10.50
CA PHE A 568 14.49 28.08 11.61
C PHE A 568 13.53 26.93 11.94
N VAL A 569 13.34 25.96 11.05
CA VAL A 569 12.55 24.75 11.33
C VAL A 569 13.14 23.94 12.49
N GLN A 570 14.44 24.06 12.78
CA GLN A 570 15.08 23.47 13.97
C GLN A 570 14.33 23.81 15.26
N ASN A 571 13.91 25.07 15.42
CA ASN A 571 13.22 25.57 16.61
C ASN A 571 11.77 25.05 16.75
N ASN A 572 11.19 24.48 15.69
CA ASN A 572 9.81 23.97 15.72
C ASN A 572 9.56 22.80 14.75
N PHE A 573 10.48 21.82 14.75
CA PHE A 573 10.43 20.67 13.83
C PHE A 573 9.14 19.86 13.98
N SER A 574 8.56 19.81 15.18
CA SER A 574 7.26 19.15 15.44
C SER A 574 6.10 19.79 14.66
N ASN A 575 6.03 21.12 14.58
CA ASN A 575 5.01 21.81 13.77
C ASN A 575 5.27 21.61 12.27
N PHE A 576 6.52 21.67 11.82
CA PHE A 576 6.89 21.33 10.43
C PHE A 576 6.42 19.92 10.06
N TYR A 577 6.78 18.93 10.88
CA TYR A 577 6.45 17.54 10.61
C TYR A 577 4.93 17.29 10.65
N SER A 578 4.23 17.88 11.61
CA SER A 578 2.76 17.78 11.72
C SER A 578 2.04 18.36 10.49
N ASN A 579 2.47 19.52 9.97
CA ASN A 579 1.91 20.09 8.75
C ASN A 579 2.28 19.27 7.51
N LEU A 580 3.53 18.82 7.38
CA LEU A 580 3.99 17.95 6.28
C LEU A 580 3.18 16.66 6.21
N PHE A 581 3.08 15.94 7.33
CA PHE A 581 2.30 14.73 7.43
C PHE A 581 0.82 14.99 7.11
N GLN A 582 0.22 16.07 7.62
CA GLN A 582 -1.16 16.41 7.31
C GLN A 582 -1.38 16.80 5.85
N HIS A 583 -0.39 17.43 5.20
CA HIS A 583 -0.42 17.77 3.78
C HIS A 583 -0.36 16.51 2.91
N GLN A 584 0.64 15.66 3.12
CA GLN A 584 0.77 14.37 2.43
C GLN A 584 -0.49 13.51 2.62
N TRP A 585 -1.02 13.44 3.84
CA TRP A 585 -2.22 12.64 4.16
C TRP A 585 -3.46 13.11 3.38
N LYS A 586 -3.63 14.42 3.19
CA LYS A 586 -4.70 14.99 2.36
C LYS A 586 -4.47 14.72 0.88
N MET A 587 -3.25 14.92 0.39
CA MET A 587 -2.87 14.72 -1.02
C MET A 587 -3.03 13.27 -1.48
N GLU A 588 -2.67 12.31 -0.61
CA GLU A 588 -2.65 10.88 -0.93
C GLU A 588 -4.00 10.17 -0.76
N GLY A 589 -5.08 10.93 -0.49
CA GLY A 589 -6.43 10.40 -0.36
C GLY A 589 -6.79 9.82 1.02
N LYS A 590 -6.01 10.12 2.07
CA LYS A 590 -6.17 9.72 3.49
C LYS A 590 -6.06 8.22 3.81
N SER A 591 -6.48 7.34 2.91
CA SER A 591 -6.55 5.90 3.09
C SER A 591 -5.19 5.21 2.85
N VAL A 592 -4.15 5.67 3.56
CA VAL A 592 -2.74 5.30 3.32
C VAL A 592 -1.96 5.00 4.60
N ALA A 593 -0.98 4.10 4.48
CA ALA A 593 0.06 3.86 5.49
C ALA A 593 1.30 4.69 5.13
N MET A 594 1.79 5.55 6.01
CA MET A 594 3.00 6.32 5.74
C MET A 594 4.25 5.60 6.26
N LEU A 595 5.23 5.40 5.39
CA LEU A 595 6.53 4.86 5.76
C LEU A 595 7.42 5.98 6.31
N GLU A 596 7.83 5.87 7.58
CA GLU A 596 8.77 6.79 8.24
C GLU A 596 10.21 6.20 8.26
N TYR A 597 10.34 4.88 8.33
CA TYR A 597 11.63 4.16 8.39
C TYR A 597 11.51 2.73 7.82
N ALA A 598 12.55 2.25 7.12
CA ALA A 598 12.78 0.84 6.80
C ALA A 598 14.29 0.57 6.76
N TRP A 599 14.80 -0.41 7.51
CA TRP A 599 16.21 -0.81 7.44
C TRP A 599 16.40 -2.22 8.01
N ASP A 600 17.34 -2.97 7.44
CA ASP A 600 17.99 -4.09 8.15
C ASP A 600 18.71 -3.58 9.42
N VAL A 601 18.29 -4.06 10.59
CA VAL A 601 18.84 -3.76 11.93
C VAL A 601 19.38 -5.03 12.62
N SER A 602 19.77 -6.03 11.85
CA SER A 602 20.29 -7.31 12.36
C SER A 602 21.46 -7.10 13.34
N PRO A 603 21.54 -7.84 14.47
CA PRO A 603 22.56 -7.62 15.52
C PRO A 603 24.02 -7.61 15.04
N LYS A 604 24.31 -8.30 13.93
CA LYS A 604 25.63 -8.37 13.29
C LYS A 604 26.05 -7.07 12.58
N SER A 605 25.18 -6.06 12.47
CA SER A 605 25.43 -4.83 11.71
C SER A 605 24.71 -3.63 12.36
N TYR A 606 25.25 -3.15 13.48
CA TYR A 606 24.57 -2.27 14.43
C TYR A 606 24.43 -0.78 14.05
N LEU A 607 25.20 -0.27 13.07
CA LEU A 607 25.11 1.13 12.64
C LEU A 607 24.35 1.25 11.31
N LYS A 608 23.11 1.73 11.40
CA LYS A 608 22.11 1.74 10.31
C LYS A 608 21.31 3.05 10.32
N CYS A 609 22.03 4.15 10.34
CA CYS A 609 21.52 5.51 10.37
C CYS A 609 22.56 6.47 9.80
N ASP A 610 22.10 7.56 9.19
CA ASP A 610 22.95 8.52 8.47
C ASP A 610 22.36 9.95 8.58
N PRO A 611 22.86 10.80 9.48
CA PRO A 611 23.70 10.48 10.65
C PRO A 611 22.91 9.72 11.73
N CYS A 612 23.62 9.07 12.67
CA CYS A 612 23.00 8.45 13.85
C CYS A 612 22.87 9.47 15.00
N VAL A 613 21.63 9.72 15.43
CA VAL A 613 21.30 10.62 16.57
C VAL A 613 20.87 9.89 17.84
N ALA A 614 20.69 8.56 17.76
CA ALA A 614 20.31 7.69 18.86
C ALA A 614 21.03 6.33 18.75
N VAL A 615 21.10 5.60 19.85
CA VAL A 615 21.68 4.25 19.89
C VAL A 615 20.74 3.25 19.21
N ALA A 616 21.29 2.37 18.36
CA ALA A 616 20.52 1.32 17.71
C ALA A 616 19.95 0.30 18.71
N PRO A 617 18.79 -0.31 18.46
CA PRO A 617 18.21 -1.32 19.34
C PRO A 617 19.18 -2.51 19.51
N SER A 618 19.55 -2.81 20.75
CA SER A 618 20.44 -3.93 21.07
C SER A 618 19.76 -5.28 20.86
N ARG A 619 20.55 -6.36 20.93
CA ARG A 619 20.03 -7.73 20.96
C ARG A 619 18.93 -7.92 22.03
N GLN A 620 19.08 -7.27 23.18
CA GLN A 620 18.09 -7.33 24.27
C GLN A 620 16.82 -6.52 23.94
N ASP A 621 16.98 -5.33 23.35
CA ASP A 621 15.83 -4.50 22.91
C ASP A 621 14.97 -5.25 21.88
N LEU A 622 15.58 -5.91 20.89
CA LEU A 622 14.86 -6.71 19.90
C LEU A 622 14.08 -7.88 20.55
N VAL A 623 14.67 -8.57 21.53
CA VAL A 623 13.98 -9.64 22.29
C VAL A 623 12.86 -9.09 23.18
N GLN A 624 13.00 -7.87 23.72
CA GLN A 624 11.90 -7.17 24.39
C GLN A 624 10.78 -6.77 23.42
N ALA A 625 11.11 -6.25 22.24
CA ALA A 625 10.16 -5.89 21.19
C ALA A 625 9.33 -7.09 20.70
N GLY A 626 9.90 -8.30 20.80
CA GLY A 626 9.24 -9.57 20.52
C GLY A 626 9.95 -10.45 19.48
N VAL A 627 11.15 -10.06 19.03
CA VAL A 627 11.95 -10.77 18.02
C VAL A 627 12.54 -12.06 18.60
N TRP A 628 11.73 -13.12 18.62
CA TRP A 628 12.03 -14.35 19.34
C TRP A 628 13.25 -15.11 18.79
N TRP A 629 13.49 -15.06 17.47
CA TRP A 629 14.62 -15.75 16.82
C TRP A 629 16.00 -15.15 17.16
N VAL A 630 16.04 -13.96 17.75
CA VAL A 630 17.28 -13.33 18.23
C VAL A 630 17.61 -13.73 19.68
N GLY A 631 16.68 -14.35 20.41
CA GLY A 631 16.79 -14.60 21.85
C GLY A 631 17.32 -15.98 22.28
N GLY A 632 17.52 -16.92 21.35
CA GLY A 632 17.91 -18.30 21.68
C GLY A 632 19.42 -18.57 21.59
N GLN A 633 19.90 -19.51 22.42
CA GLN A 633 20.87 -20.50 21.95
C GLN A 633 20.05 -21.51 21.13
N GLN A 634 20.43 -21.74 19.87
CA GLN A 634 19.61 -22.50 18.92
C GLN A 634 20.37 -23.76 18.50
N GLU A 635 19.77 -24.93 18.76
CA GLU A 635 20.37 -26.25 18.50
C GLU A 635 20.11 -26.74 17.06
N ASP A 636 19.25 -26.04 16.30
CA ASP A 636 18.94 -26.33 14.90
C ASP A 636 19.86 -25.53 13.94
N GLU A 637 20.80 -26.22 13.27
CA GLU A 637 21.82 -25.59 12.40
C GLU A 637 21.29 -25.00 11.07
N GLU A 638 20.02 -25.21 10.72
CA GLU A 638 19.50 -24.92 9.36
C GLU A 638 19.08 -23.44 9.10
N ASP A 639 18.85 -22.61 10.13
CA ASP A 639 18.46 -21.19 9.95
C ASP A 639 19.39 -20.21 10.71
N LEU A 640 20.66 -20.19 10.30
CA LEU A 640 21.75 -19.35 10.84
C LEU A 640 21.55 -17.81 10.70
N SER A 641 20.37 -17.37 10.27
CA SER A 641 20.07 -15.97 9.96
C SER A 641 19.43 -15.22 11.13
N GLU A 642 20.26 -14.49 11.89
CA GLU A 642 19.80 -13.47 12.86
C GLU A 642 19.23 -12.21 12.17
N ASN A 643 18.58 -12.39 11.02
CA ASN A 643 18.13 -11.31 10.16
C ASN A 643 16.93 -10.60 10.77
N VAL A 644 16.98 -9.28 10.86
CA VAL A 644 15.91 -8.45 11.42
C VAL A 644 15.75 -7.20 10.56
N HIS A 645 14.74 -7.19 9.68
CA HIS A 645 14.33 -5.97 9.00
C HIS A 645 13.27 -5.25 9.85
N PHE A 646 13.50 -3.96 10.12
CA PHE A 646 12.63 -3.09 10.92
C PHE A 646 11.97 -2.05 10.01
N THR A 647 10.64 -1.95 10.08
CA THR A 647 9.81 -0.99 9.37
C THR A 647 9.01 -0.15 10.36
N ARG A 648 8.90 1.16 10.15
CA ARG A 648 8.01 2.06 10.89
C ARG A 648 6.94 2.64 9.99
N LEU A 649 5.69 2.30 10.28
CA LEU A 649 4.51 2.79 9.58
C LEU A 649 3.69 3.70 10.50
N HIS A 650 3.26 4.85 10.01
CA HIS A 650 2.40 5.79 10.71
C HIS A 650 1.06 5.91 9.97
N PHE A 651 -0.02 5.71 10.71
CA PHE A 651 -1.39 5.73 10.23
C PHE A 651 -2.15 6.88 10.89
N ARG A 652 -2.79 7.73 10.09
CA ARG A 652 -3.85 8.64 10.54
C ARG A 652 -5.18 8.12 10.03
N TYR A 653 -5.99 7.56 10.93
CA TYR A 653 -7.09 6.66 10.57
C TYR A 653 -8.45 7.12 11.12
N ASN A 654 -9.50 6.79 10.34
CA ASN A 654 -10.90 7.07 10.64
C ASN A 654 -11.83 6.12 9.88
N ARG A 655 -13.10 6.00 10.31
CA ARG A 655 -14.11 5.09 9.71
C ARG A 655 -14.18 5.18 8.18
N LYS A 656 -14.11 6.40 7.64
CA LYS A 656 -14.31 6.71 6.21
C LYS A 656 -13.10 6.32 5.35
N ALA A 657 -11.88 6.59 5.83
CA ALA A 657 -10.64 6.24 5.13
C ALA A 657 -10.20 4.79 5.40
N PHE A 658 -10.56 4.23 6.56
CA PHE A 658 -10.20 2.88 6.99
C PHE A 658 -11.47 2.04 7.28
N PRO A 659 -12.27 1.69 6.25
CA PRO A 659 -13.44 0.82 6.41
C PRO A 659 -13.07 -0.65 6.68
N GLN A 660 -11.78 -1.01 6.67
CA GLN A 660 -11.26 -2.34 7.00
C GLN A 660 -10.22 -2.26 8.10
N ASP A 661 -9.94 -3.41 8.72
CA ASP A 661 -8.75 -3.60 9.54
C ASP A 661 -7.47 -3.55 8.70
N LEU A 662 -6.33 -3.27 9.34
CA LEU A 662 -5.04 -3.27 8.65
C LEU A 662 -4.62 -4.72 8.39
N LEU A 663 -4.51 -5.08 7.12
CA LEU A 663 -3.97 -6.36 6.68
C LEU A 663 -2.53 -6.15 6.23
N PHE A 664 -1.61 -7.02 6.64
CA PHE A 664 -0.17 -6.87 6.38
C PHE A 664 0.37 -8.01 5.51
N GLN A 665 1.48 -7.75 4.83
CA GLN A 665 2.29 -8.74 4.14
C GLN A 665 3.78 -8.48 4.42
N GLU A 666 4.54 -9.56 4.66
CA GLU A 666 6.00 -9.51 4.59
C GLU A 666 6.41 -9.46 3.11
N THR A 667 7.37 -8.59 2.77
CA THR A 667 7.93 -8.48 1.42
C THR A 667 9.42 -8.83 1.43
N ALA A 668 9.96 -9.11 0.24
CA ALA A 668 11.41 -9.24 0.06
C ALA A 668 12.09 -7.90 -0.26
N ASN A 669 11.44 -6.77 0.00
CA ASN A 669 12.06 -5.46 -0.14
C ASN A 669 13.01 -5.20 1.04
N THR A 670 14.29 -5.05 0.76
CA THR A 670 15.31 -4.69 1.76
C THR A 670 15.93 -3.31 1.51
N GLU A 671 15.21 -2.43 0.81
CA GLU A 671 15.64 -1.05 0.56
C GLU A 671 15.66 -0.25 1.88
N ASN A 672 16.74 0.48 2.10
CA ASN A 672 16.88 1.32 3.28
C ASN A 672 16.19 2.67 3.03
N PHE A 673 15.26 3.04 3.91
CA PHE A 673 14.50 4.27 3.86
C PHE A 673 14.47 4.95 5.24
N GLN A 674 14.61 6.27 5.28
CA GLN A 674 14.39 7.05 6.50
C GLN A 674 13.89 8.45 6.13
N ALA A 675 12.84 8.92 6.80
CA ALA A 675 12.36 10.29 6.70
C ALA A 675 13.39 11.24 7.35
N ARG A 676 14.19 11.92 6.52
CA ARG A 676 15.17 12.93 6.95
C ARG A 676 15.01 14.22 6.16
N TYR A 677 15.09 15.35 6.87
CA TYR A 677 15.04 16.69 6.30
C TYR A 677 16.33 17.41 6.65
N ILE A 678 16.81 18.27 5.75
CA ILE A 678 18.16 18.83 5.81
C ILE A 678 18.07 20.32 6.11
N ILE A 679 18.83 20.76 7.12
CA ILE A 679 19.17 22.16 7.33
C ILE A 679 20.67 22.34 7.17
N THR A 680 21.07 23.50 6.66
CA THR A 680 22.49 23.87 6.53
C THR A 680 22.73 25.17 7.25
N HIS A 681 23.50 25.09 8.33
CA HIS A 681 24.03 26.27 9.02
C HIS A 681 24.99 27.00 8.06
N PRO A 682 24.80 28.31 7.83
CA PRO A 682 25.63 29.06 6.91
C PRO A 682 27.05 29.27 7.46
N ALA A 683 27.98 29.59 6.58
CA ALA A 683 29.38 29.86 6.93
C ALA A 683 29.48 31.05 7.89
N THR A 684 30.32 30.93 8.91
CA THR A 684 30.55 31.97 9.92
C THR A 684 32.00 32.46 9.85
N GLY A 685 32.19 33.78 9.75
CA GLY A 685 33.51 34.38 9.52
C GLY A 685 33.42 35.71 8.77
N ASP A 686 34.57 36.18 8.27
CA ASP A 686 34.64 37.36 7.40
C ASP A 686 34.46 36.96 5.93
N LEU A 687 33.22 37.01 5.45
CA LEU A 687 32.84 36.63 4.08
C LEU A 687 33.14 37.70 3.02
N ASN A 688 33.92 38.74 3.32
CA ASN A 688 34.22 39.84 2.39
C ASN A 688 35.10 39.46 1.17
N CYS A 689 35.70 38.27 1.16
CA CYS A 689 36.51 37.80 0.03
C CYS A 689 35.64 37.53 -1.23
N PRO A 690 36.22 37.47 -2.44
CA PRO A 690 35.45 37.23 -3.67
C PRO A 690 34.62 35.92 -3.67
N ALA A 691 35.12 34.87 -3.01
CA ALA A 691 34.38 33.62 -2.85
C ALA A 691 33.22 33.74 -1.84
N GLY A 692 33.41 34.46 -0.74
CA GLY A 692 32.37 34.75 0.25
C GLY A 692 31.22 35.59 -0.31
N LYS A 693 31.52 36.59 -1.14
CA LYS A 693 30.47 37.36 -1.85
C LYS A 693 29.63 36.51 -2.79
N LYS A 694 30.27 35.64 -3.59
CA LYS A 694 29.58 34.66 -4.44
C LYS A 694 28.72 33.70 -3.59
N TYR A 695 29.25 33.24 -2.46
CA TYR A 695 28.53 32.37 -1.52
C TYR A 695 27.29 33.06 -0.93
N LEU A 696 27.33 34.36 -0.61
CA LEU A 696 26.16 35.09 -0.10
C LEU A 696 25.05 35.20 -1.17
N ASP A 697 25.39 35.45 -2.43
CA ASP A 697 24.39 35.47 -3.51
C ASP A 697 23.81 34.06 -3.77
N GLU A 698 24.64 33.00 -3.69
CA GLU A 698 24.16 31.61 -3.74
C GLU A 698 23.30 31.22 -2.53
N LEU A 699 23.59 31.77 -1.34
CA LEU A 699 22.80 31.59 -0.11
C LEU A 699 21.43 32.27 -0.21
N LYS A 700 21.32 33.44 -0.83
CA LYS A 700 20.02 34.12 -1.07
C LYS A 700 19.08 33.26 -1.91
N GLU A 701 19.57 32.69 -3.01
CA GLU A 701 18.76 31.79 -3.84
C GLU A 701 18.45 30.48 -3.10
N ARG A 702 19.44 29.89 -2.40
CA ARG A 702 19.21 28.68 -1.57
C ARG A 702 18.11 28.88 -0.53
N ARG A 703 18.05 30.07 0.09
CA ARG A 703 17.00 30.41 1.08
C ARG A 703 15.61 30.59 0.45
N LYS A 704 15.51 30.95 -0.84
CA LYS A 704 14.24 30.90 -1.58
C LYS A 704 13.83 29.46 -1.87
N ASP A 705 14.73 28.64 -2.39
CA ASP A 705 14.50 27.21 -2.65
C ASP A 705 14.03 26.47 -1.38
N GLU A 706 14.67 26.76 -0.24
CA GLU A 706 14.28 26.22 1.08
C GLU A 706 12.86 26.66 1.49
N LEU A 707 12.47 27.92 1.25
CA LEU A 707 11.11 28.43 1.55
C LEU A 707 10.03 27.89 0.59
N GLU A 708 10.35 27.72 -0.69
CA GLU A 708 9.47 27.03 -1.63
C GLU A 708 9.32 25.55 -1.27
N MET A 709 10.41 24.87 -0.88
CA MET A 709 10.39 23.48 -0.43
C MET A 709 9.58 23.32 0.87
N LEU A 710 9.73 24.23 1.84
CA LEU A 710 8.90 24.29 3.03
C LEU A 710 7.41 24.39 2.66
N THR A 711 7.07 25.27 1.72
CA THR A 711 5.70 25.48 1.24
C THR A 711 5.15 24.24 0.52
N HIS A 712 5.95 23.62 -0.34
CA HIS A 712 5.63 22.41 -1.09
C HIS A 712 5.39 21.20 -0.17
N LEU A 713 6.22 21.04 0.87
CA LEU A 713 6.11 19.92 1.80
C LEU A 713 4.95 20.06 2.78
N THR A 714 4.71 21.27 3.30
CA THR A 714 3.74 21.50 4.40
C THR A 714 2.38 22.01 3.95
N GLY A 715 2.27 22.51 2.71
CA GLY A 715 1.11 23.28 2.25
C GLY A 715 0.90 24.60 3.00
N LYS A 716 1.94 25.11 3.68
CA LYS A 716 1.94 26.34 4.47
C LYS A 716 2.99 27.31 3.93
N GLY A 717 2.55 28.49 3.49
CA GLY A 717 3.44 29.48 2.88
C GLY A 717 4.33 30.15 3.91
N ALA A 718 5.38 30.86 3.48
CA ALA A 718 6.32 31.53 4.39
C ALA A 718 5.66 32.46 5.43
N ALA A 719 4.47 33.01 5.14
CA ALA A 719 3.70 33.85 6.06
C ALA A 719 2.89 33.08 7.14
N ASP A 720 2.81 31.75 7.07
CA ASP A 720 2.30 30.88 8.15
C ASP A 720 3.37 30.61 9.24
N TRP A 721 4.61 31.07 9.04
CA TRP A 721 5.77 30.78 9.89
C TRP A 721 6.29 32.02 10.61
N ASP A 722 6.78 31.83 11.85
CA ASP A 722 7.46 32.85 12.64
C ASP A 722 8.90 33.05 12.12
N LEU A 723 9.03 33.89 11.10
CA LEU A 723 10.33 34.20 10.47
C LEU A 723 11.20 35.13 11.33
N THR A 724 10.64 35.89 12.27
CA THR A 724 11.45 36.82 13.08
C THR A 724 12.29 36.08 14.13
N ARG A 725 11.81 34.94 14.64
CA ARG A 725 12.63 34.01 15.43
C ARG A 725 13.70 33.26 14.63
N ALA A 726 13.76 33.40 13.30
CA ALA A 726 14.86 32.89 12.49
C ALA A 726 16.13 33.75 12.58
N GLU A 727 16.01 34.97 13.13
CA GLU A 727 17.00 36.04 12.97
C GLU A 727 17.71 36.40 14.29
N GLU A 728 17.15 36.02 15.44
CA GLU A 728 17.76 36.20 16.77
C GLU A 728 19.09 35.44 16.88
N GLY A 729 20.21 36.18 16.76
CA GLY A 729 21.57 35.63 16.87
C GLY A 729 22.25 35.26 15.56
N SER A 730 21.64 35.53 14.40
CA SER A 730 22.28 35.33 13.09
C SER A 730 23.49 36.27 12.91
N PRO A 731 24.69 35.77 12.55
CA PRO A 731 25.86 36.61 12.24
C PRO A 731 25.82 37.21 10.83
N LEU A 732 24.82 36.86 10.00
CA LEU A 732 24.67 37.34 8.63
C LEU A 732 23.86 38.65 8.53
N PRO A 733 24.10 39.49 7.51
CA PRO A 733 23.27 40.63 7.16
C PRO A 733 21.76 40.31 7.03
N SER A 734 20.93 41.31 7.33
CA SER A 734 19.47 41.20 7.18
C SER A 734 19.00 41.05 5.73
N GLU A 735 19.78 41.50 4.75
CA GLU A 735 19.48 41.30 3.31
C GLU A 735 19.58 39.83 2.87
N ASP A 736 20.36 39.01 3.58
CA ASP A 736 20.50 37.58 3.28
C ASP A 736 19.40 36.73 3.95
N SER A 737 18.56 37.34 4.80
CA SER A 737 17.65 36.66 5.72
C SER A 737 16.51 35.86 5.04
N TYR A 738 15.88 34.96 5.82
CA TYR A 738 14.65 34.30 5.38
C TYR A 738 13.48 35.28 5.24
N ALA A 739 13.41 36.36 6.02
CA ALA A 739 12.40 37.40 5.81
C ALA A 739 12.60 38.14 4.48
N ALA A 740 13.84 38.52 4.14
CA ALA A 740 14.18 39.14 2.85
C ALA A 740 13.85 38.21 1.68
N ALA A 741 14.26 36.94 1.74
CA ALA A 741 13.91 35.93 0.74
C ALA A 741 12.38 35.79 0.58
N ALA A 742 11.64 35.70 1.68
CA ALA A 742 10.17 35.59 1.68
C ALA A 742 9.46 36.84 1.12
N MET A 743 10.04 38.03 1.25
CA MET A 743 9.52 39.24 0.59
C MET A 743 9.66 39.13 -0.94
N THR A 744 10.82 38.73 -1.45
CA THR A 744 11.04 38.58 -2.91
C THR A 744 10.13 37.52 -3.55
N LEU A 745 9.88 36.40 -2.86
CA LEU A 745 8.93 35.37 -3.30
C LEU A 745 7.48 35.89 -3.38
N LYS A 746 7.12 36.90 -2.57
CA LYS A 746 5.80 37.53 -2.57
C LYS A 746 5.57 38.40 -3.81
N GLU A 747 6.63 39.00 -4.35
CA GLU A 747 6.60 39.79 -5.58
C GLU A 747 6.66 38.89 -6.84
N GLY A 748 7.27 37.71 -6.74
CA GLY A 748 7.31 36.67 -7.78
C GLY A 748 5.99 35.91 -8.03
N GLY A 749 4.86 36.37 -7.48
CA GLY A 749 3.55 35.72 -7.61
C GLY A 749 3.15 35.45 -9.07
N TRP A 750 2.57 34.26 -9.32
CA TRP A 750 2.29 33.75 -10.67
C TRP A 750 1.49 34.73 -11.53
N ASN A 751 2.21 35.45 -12.41
CA ASN A 751 1.63 36.41 -13.35
C ASN A 751 0.47 35.79 -14.15
N ALA A 752 -0.62 36.54 -14.34
CA ALA A 752 -1.82 36.05 -15.03
C ALA A 752 -1.54 35.52 -16.46
N HIS A 753 -0.46 35.99 -17.09
CA HIS A 753 0.05 35.47 -18.35
C HIS A 753 0.40 33.97 -18.34
N SER A 754 0.85 33.42 -17.19
CA SER A 754 1.11 31.98 -17.04
C SER A 754 -0.17 31.15 -17.19
N TYR A 755 -1.26 31.59 -16.53
CA TYR A 755 -2.58 30.98 -16.69
C TYR A 755 -3.17 31.21 -18.09
N MET A 756 -2.90 32.37 -18.72
CA MET A 756 -3.27 32.58 -20.13
C MET A 756 -2.49 31.67 -21.08
N LEU A 757 -1.23 31.33 -20.81
CA LEU A 757 -0.43 30.41 -21.65
C LEU A 757 -0.94 28.96 -21.57
N PHE A 758 -1.20 28.44 -20.36
CA PHE A 758 -1.84 27.12 -20.21
C PHE A 758 -3.28 27.12 -20.73
N GLY A 759 -4.04 28.19 -20.51
CA GLY A 759 -5.38 28.38 -21.08
C GLY A 759 -5.38 28.42 -22.60
N ALA A 760 -4.41 29.12 -23.21
CA ALA A 760 -4.22 29.20 -24.66
C ALA A 760 -3.77 27.85 -25.24
N ALA A 761 -2.92 27.08 -24.54
CA ALA A 761 -2.57 25.72 -24.95
C ALA A 761 -3.82 24.81 -24.97
N ALA A 762 -4.67 24.86 -23.94
CA ALA A 762 -5.94 24.14 -23.90
C ALA A 762 -6.94 24.63 -24.97
N LEU A 763 -6.96 25.93 -25.28
CA LEU A 763 -7.75 26.51 -26.36
C LEU A 763 -7.24 26.07 -27.75
N LEU A 764 -5.92 26.00 -27.97
CA LEU A 764 -5.33 25.51 -29.20
C LEU A 764 -5.60 24.01 -29.40
N ILE A 765 -5.50 23.20 -28.34
CA ILE A 765 -5.83 21.77 -28.37
C ILE A 765 -7.32 21.58 -28.69
N SER A 766 -8.23 22.33 -28.07
CA SER A 766 -9.67 22.23 -28.36
C SER A 766 -10.07 22.81 -29.73
N LEU A 767 -9.37 23.83 -30.23
CA LEU A 767 -9.54 24.34 -31.59
C LEU A 767 -9.01 23.37 -32.67
N ALA A 768 -7.94 22.61 -32.37
CA ALA A 768 -7.45 21.55 -33.25
C ALA A 768 -8.47 20.40 -33.43
N PHE A 769 -9.44 20.26 -32.52
CA PHE A 769 -10.56 19.33 -32.64
C PHE A 769 -11.83 19.91 -33.30
N ARG A 770 -11.81 21.15 -33.85
CA ARG A 770 -12.92 21.63 -34.68
C ARG A 770 -12.93 20.93 -36.04
N PRO A 771 -14.02 20.25 -36.45
CA PRO A 771 -14.14 19.71 -37.79
C PRO A 771 -14.21 20.87 -38.80
N GLN A 772 -13.35 20.83 -39.83
CA GLN A 772 -13.38 21.82 -40.91
C GLN A 772 -14.74 21.79 -41.62
N LYS A 773 -15.50 22.90 -41.54
CA LYS A 773 -16.67 23.10 -42.38
C LYS A 773 -16.22 23.17 -43.84
N ALA A 774 -16.65 22.22 -44.66
CA ALA A 774 -16.32 22.18 -46.07
C ALA A 774 -16.81 23.47 -46.77
N ALA A 775 -15.88 24.23 -47.35
CA ALA A 775 -16.20 25.44 -48.11
C ALA A 775 -16.98 25.06 -49.38
N LYS A 776 -18.27 25.40 -49.44
CA LYS A 776 -19.06 25.29 -50.67
C LYS A 776 -18.50 26.26 -51.71
N ARG A 777 -17.67 25.73 -52.61
CA ARG A 777 -17.16 26.47 -53.77
C ARG A 777 -18.29 26.68 -54.78
N SER A 778 -19.00 27.79 -54.63
CA SER A 778 -19.97 28.24 -55.64
C SER A 778 -19.23 28.56 -56.93
N LYS A 779 -19.52 27.81 -58.00
CA LYS A 779 -19.29 28.28 -59.37
C LYS A 779 -20.64 28.75 -59.92
N ARG A 780 -20.76 30.06 -60.12
CA ARG A 780 -21.57 30.62 -61.21
C ARG A 780 -20.62 31.01 -62.32
N ALA A 781 -20.93 30.54 -63.51
CA ALA A 781 -20.59 31.10 -64.81
C ALA A 781 -21.65 30.53 -65.76
N ASP A 782 -22.06 31.33 -66.73
CA ASP A 782 -23.13 31.02 -67.69
C ASP A 782 -22.69 29.99 -68.75
#